data_AF-G8YAR6-F1
#
_entry.id   AF-G8YAR6-F1
#
_cell.length_a   1.000
_cell.length_b   1.000
_cell.length_c   1.000
_cell.angle_alpha   90.00
_cell.angle_beta   90.00
_cell.angle_gamma   90.00
#
_symmetry.space_group_name_H-M   'P 1'
#
loop_
_entity.id
_entity.type
_entity.pdbx_description
1 polymer ?
#
loop_
_entity_poly.entity_id
_entity_poly.type
_entity_poly.pdbx_seq_one_letter_code
_entity_poly.pdbx_strand_id
1 'polypeptide(L)'
;MSGTEIHESKKRKRIHGTFACEHPGCDKVFTRIDRLTRHKKNHDPTKRHICEWPGCGRDFVRNDVKEKHYKKHLTNTLNNHDSNYIPANLGVNKSGEESFPMNNSNLLNSIEENIVPAKNNQDVPDSKLSPADLIEWLFHEDTFNGDRLYQSNEYANFPGGYSPVSFTESVLAAPSPQFPFIYDNRKFDDTIREKLIRLIPSLDQNPDFENSKIEKYFQTYWLVYHPQYPILHRPTFSYYKAEPLLLLAIIVLGSSLIKCTGFVEIYSFDNTQKLAEEIAGPLRWLIFSSSDCRPPAKLYIIQSLLLLESFEITSTSRFLHERSFLYHGTKIQLLRRSPILGGDPLNKCNEDNHPRLWEQWIEFESMKRASFMAFYLDTVNAAVYGHTLILYAHQIKLNLPCNEELWEFDNQQSLNESTLRLKNPKFLDTLKRLLNRERIEISAFSKKILLAGLLTIMFQMQQKDLQLSFLEWDSMKEPWKETISLAIDVWRYQMCPKGCCDTQSALSTKPGAEDMLPPMLKKEDSRCKFSLYHIAQISMRISHYDYIIYAGAPSRMNVSVSSSEYKAVSERVIAWAGSVSGGTGVVHAYLFLFEMFLSPSNEDITYRYNPNHDPFLHRKNIIASALLVIFAYNFSTRGPENDIYEVGKSIEYYPEKEDGYSYLQRIRKAFLKEDKLHLSEYEDSYYIHNTIKKYANIVANIPGRNNMVGLLKLFYNSFKNSEWEIGYEYSKLFRNCIERCLGKQSIQCMDMYSNDAF
;
A
#
# COMPACT_ATOMS: atom_id res chain seq x y z
N MET A 1 14.72 -66.39 29.76
CA MET A 1 16.15 -66.02 29.76
C MET A 1 16.35 -64.94 28.70
N SER A 2 16.89 -63.80 29.15
CA SER A 2 17.71 -62.80 28.42
C SER A 2 17.30 -62.25 27.05
N GLY A 3 17.18 -60.92 26.98
CA GLY A 3 18.01 -60.13 26.07
C GLY A 3 17.28 -59.37 24.95
N THR A 4 17.13 -58.06 25.15
CA THR A 4 16.75 -56.99 24.20
C THR A 4 17.65 -56.87 22.98
N GLU A 5 17.13 -56.41 21.83
CA GLU A 5 17.74 -55.30 21.05
C GLU A 5 16.83 -54.73 19.94
N ILE A 6 17.04 -53.45 19.69
CA ILE A 6 16.21 -52.45 18.98
C ILE A 6 16.54 -52.47 17.48
N HIS A 7 15.52 -52.45 16.60
CA HIS A 7 15.71 -52.36 15.14
C HIS A 7 15.48 -50.92 14.65
N GLU A 8 16.58 -50.20 14.40
CA GLU A 8 16.60 -48.86 13.83
C GLU A 8 16.68 -48.91 12.28
N SER A 9 15.93 -48.05 11.60
CA SER A 9 15.75 -48.06 10.13
C SER A 9 16.85 -47.28 9.39
N LYS A 10 17.54 -47.95 8.46
CA LYS A 10 18.66 -47.39 7.67
C LYS A 10 18.18 -46.38 6.61
N LYS A 11 18.51 -45.09 6.80
CA LYS A 11 18.48 -44.05 5.74
C LYS A 11 19.60 -44.28 4.72
N ARG A 12 19.26 -44.28 3.42
CA ARG A 12 20.19 -44.35 2.28
C ARG A 12 21.06 -43.07 2.22
N LYS A 13 22.39 -43.19 2.28
CA LYS A 13 23.36 -42.11 2.02
C LYS A 13 23.58 -41.94 0.51
N ARG A 14 23.37 -40.73 -0.01
CA ARG A 14 23.78 -40.33 -1.38
C ARG A 14 25.28 -40.01 -1.37
N ILE A 15 26.03 -40.61 -2.29
CA ILE A 15 27.47 -40.40 -2.51
C ILE A 15 27.64 -39.10 -3.33
N HIS A 16 28.41 -38.13 -2.83
CA HIS A 16 28.82 -36.93 -3.57
C HIS A 16 30.33 -37.02 -3.87
N GLY A 17 30.70 -36.87 -5.14
CA GLY A 17 32.07 -37.00 -5.66
C GLY A 17 33.05 -35.91 -5.18
N THR A 18 34.32 -36.28 -5.10
CA THR A 18 35.45 -35.46 -4.64
C THR A 18 36.35 -35.01 -5.81
N PHE A 19 36.75 -33.74 -5.84
CA PHE A 19 37.65 -33.15 -6.84
C PHE A 19 39.05 -32.92 -6.26
N ALA A 20 40.04 -33.75 -6.64
CA ALA A 20 41.41 -33.66 -6.17
C ALA A 20 42.27 -32.67 -6.99
N CYS A 21 43.28 -32.08 -6.36
CA CYS A 21 44.27 -31.24 -7.04
C CYS A 21 45.31 -32.09 -7.76
N GLU A 22 45.55 -31.81 -9.03
CA GLU A 22 46.48 -32.56 -9.89
C GLU A 22 47.92 -31.99 -9.84
N HIS A 23 48.21 -31.02 -8.97
CA HIS A 23 49.55 -30.41 -8.88
C HIS A 23 50.51 -31.35 -8.13
N PRO A 24 51.73 -31.61 -8.65
CA PRO A 24 52.69 -32.51 -8.02
C PRO A 24 52.97 -32.10 -6.56
N GLY A 25 52.78 -33.02 -5.61
CA GLY A 25 53.00 -32.76 -4.17
C GLY A 25 51.85 -32.03 -3.46
N CYS A 26 50.65 -31.94 -4.03
CA CYS A 26 49.49 -31.31 -3.42
C CYS A 26 48.28 -32.25 -3.23
N ASP A 27 48.10 -32.78 -2.01
CA ASP A 27 47.06 -33.78 -1.70
C ASP A 27 45.67 -33.20 -1.35
N LYS A 28 45.39 -31.96 -1.77
CA LYS A 28 44.14 -31.27 -1.39
C LYS A 28 42.97 -31.73 -2.25
N VAL A 29 41.89 -32.17 -1.58
CA VAL A 29 40.66 -32.65 -2.20
C VAL A 29 39.49 -31.76 -1.80
N PHE A 30 38.64 -31.40 -2.75
CA PHE A 30 37.51 -30.49 -2.54
C PHE A 30 36.18 -31.13 -2.95
N THR A 31 35.13 -30.81 -2.21
CA THR A 31 33.76 -31.30 -2.49
C THR A 31 33.10 -30.58 -3.67
N ARG A 32 33.68 -29.47 -4.13
CA ARG A 32 33.17 -28.68 -5.25
C ARG A 32 34.30 -28.19 -6.15
N ILE A 33 34.04 -28.18 -7.45
CA ILE A 33 35.03 -27.81 -8.47
C ILE A 33 35.45 -26.33 -8.38
N ASP A 34 34.59 -25.43 -7.88
CA ASP A 34 34.90 -24.01 -7.71
C ASP A 34 36.00 -23.76 -6.66
N ARG A 35 36.06 -24.61 -5.64
CA ARG A 35 37.09 -24.57 -4.60
C ARG A 35 38.41 -25.12 -5.12
N LEU A 36 38.37 -26.21 -5.91
CA LEU A 36 39.55 -26.74 -6.58
C LEU A 36 40.12 -25.74 -7.58
N THR A 37 39.28 -25.11 -8.41
CA THR A 37 39.70 -24.14 -9.43
C THR A 37 40.40 -22.93 -8.80
N ARG A 38 39.87 -22.47 -7.65
CA ARG A 38 40.46 -21.38 -6.88
C ARG A 38 41.77 -21.79 -6.19
N HIS A 39 41.87 -23.04 -5.77
CA HIS A 39 43.08 -23.59 -5.19
C HIS A 39 44.20 -23.78 -6.24
N LYS A 40 43.88 -24.24 -7.46
CA LYS A 40 44.84 -24.38 -8.56
C LYS A 40 45.55 -23.06 -8.90
N LYS A 41 44.86 -21.92 -8.78
CA LYS A 41 45.45 -20.58 -8.98
C LYS A 41 46.53 -20.18 -7.95
N ASN A 42 46.65 -20.90 -6.84
CA ASN A 42 47.74 -20.66 -5.87
C ASN A 42 49.08 -21.25 -6.35
N HIS A 43 49.06 -22.16 -7.33
CA HIS A 43 50.27 -22.82 -7.86
C HIS A 43 50.93 -22.05 -9.01
N ASP A 44 50.39 -20.89 -9.41
CA ASP A 44 50.98 -20.01 -10.42
C ASP A 44 51.45 -18.69 -9.77
N PRO A 45 52.73 -18.59 -9.37
CA PRO A 45 53.25 -17.45 -8.61
C PRO A 45 53.70 -16.27 -9.49
N THR A 46 53.30 -16.21 -10.76
CA THR A 46 53.81 -15.22 -11.72
C THR A 46 53.27 -13.80 -11.52
N LYS A 47 52.27 -13.60 -10.63
CA LYS A 47 51.72 -12.26 -10.32
C LYS A 47 51.52 -12.09 -8.81
N ARG A 48 52.49 -11.43 -8.16
CA ARG A 48 52.40 -11.03 -6.75
C ARG A 48 51.72 -9.67 -6.63
N HIS A 49 50.67 -9.59 -5.82
CA HIS A 49 49.90 -8.39 -5.53
C HIS A 49 50.38 -7.80 -4.20
N ILE A 50 51.09 -6.68 -4.25
CA ILE A 50 51.62 -6.01 -3.05
C ILE A 50 50.55 -5.09 -2.46
N CYS A 51 50.40 -5.09 -1.13
CA CYS A 51 49.53 -4.19 -0.39
C CYS A 51 50.04 -2.75 -0.49
N GLU A 52 49.19 -1.83 -0.95
CA GLU A 52 49.52 -0.41 -1.16
C GLU A 52 49.35 0.44 0.11
N TRP A 53 49.01 -0.18 1.24
CA TRP A 53 48.88 0.54 2.51
C TRP A 53 50.25 1.07 2.98
N PRO A 54 50.36 2.35 3.38
CA PRO A 54 51.63 2.94 3.82
C PRO A 54 52.31 2.10 4.91
N GLY A 55 53.53 1.62 4.65
CA GLY A 55 54.32 0.83 5.59
C GLY A 55 53.99 -0.68 5.69
N CYS A 56 53.03 -1.21 4.91
CA CYS A 56 52.68 -2.64 4.98
C CYS A 56 53.55 -3.53 4.08
N GLY A 57 53.66 -3.22 2.79
CA GLY A 57 54.55 -3.89 1.84
C GLY A 57 54.35 -5.39 1.60
N ARG A 58 53.33 -6.04 2.19
CA ARG A 58 53.10 -7.49 2.06
C ARG A 58 52.62 -7.87 0.66
N ASP A 59 53.18 -8.95 0.12
CA ASP A 59 52.80 -9.49 -1.18
C ASP A 59 51.87 -10.72 -1.05
N PHE A 60 50.88 -10.78 -1.95
CA PHE A 60 49.91 -11.86 -1.99
C PHE A 60 49.87 -12.46 -3.39
N VAL A 61 49.87 -13.79 -3.49
CA VAL A 61 49.72 -14.49 -4.78
C VAL A 61 48.35 -14.22 -5.44
N ARG A 62 47.36 -13.74 -4.67
CA ARG A 62 46.00 -13.48 -5.16
C ARG A 62 45.41 -12.16 -4.67
N ASN A 63 44.75 -11.44 -5.58
CA ASN A 63 44.16 -10.14 -5.32
C ASN A 63 43.02 -10.16 -4.28
N ASP A 64 42.19 -11.20 -4.23
CA ASP A 64 41.08 -11.30 -3.27
C ASP A 64 41.57 -11.43 -1.81
N VAL A 65 42.76 -11.98 -1.62
CA VAL A 65 43.42 -12.06 -0.32
C VAL A 65 44.05 -10.72 0.05
N LYS A 66 44.69 -10.03 -0.92
CA LYS A 66 45.17 -8.64 -0.76
C LYS A 66 44.01 -7.72 -0.37
N GLU A 67 42.87 -7.77 -1.05
CA GLU A 67 41.72 -6.90 -0.77
C GLU A 67 41.13 -7.14 0.63
N LYS A 68 41.01 -8.41 1.06
CA LYS A 68 40.58 -8.71 2.43
C LYS A 68 41.57 -8.20 3.47
N HIS A 69 42.86 -8.29 3.19
CA HIS A 69 43.91 -7.75 4.05
C HIS A 69 43.88 -6.20 4.06
N TYR A 70 43.69 -5.56 2.91
CA TYR A 70 43.55 -4.11 2.78
C TYR A 70 42.31 -3.58 3.50
N LYS A 71 41.18 -4.29 3.41
CA LYS A 71 39.96 -3.95 4.16
C LYS A 71 40.17 -4.04 5.68
N LYS A 72 41.05 -4.94 6.16
CA LYS A 72 41.43 -4.97 7.58
C LYS A 72 42.20 -3.73 8.00
N HIS A 73 43.02 -3.15 7.11
CA HIS A 73 43.64 -1.86 7.40
C HIS A 73 42.56 -0.77 7.54
N LEU A 74 41.59 -0.69 6.62
CA LEU A 74 40.47 0.26 6.71
C LEU A 74 39.66 0.14 8.00
N THR A 75 39.28 -1.09 8.38
CA THR A 75 38.50 -1.30 9.61
C THR A 75 39.32 -0.99 10.87
N ASN A 76 40.61 -1.27 10.85
CA ASN A 76 41.49 -0.95 11.98
C ASN A 76 41.79 0.55 12.08
N THR A 77 41.75 1.31 10.98
CA THR A 77 41.78 2.78 11.03
C THR A 77 40.49 3.42 11.49
N LEU A 78 39.32 2.81 11.19
CA LEU A 78 38.03 3.34 11.65
C LEU A 78 37.79 3.12 13.15
N ASN A 79 38.44 2.10 13.75
CA ASN A 79 38.35 1.80 15.18
C ASN A 79 39.39 2.52 16.06
N ASN A 80 40.39 3.18 15.45
CA ASN A 80 41.41 3.96 16.16
C ASN A 80 41.43 5.39 15.62
N HIS A 81 40.49 6.22 16.10
CA HIS A 81 40.62 7.67 16.00
C HIS A 81 41.45 8.19 17.19
N ASP A 82 42.77 8.16 17.03
CA ASP A 82 43.65 9.20 17.54
C ASP A 82 44.78 9.45 16.51
N SER A 83 45.15 10.73 16.41
CA SER A 83 45.69 11.47 15.26
C SER A 83 47.01 11.02 14.57
N ASN A 84 47.12 11.46 13.28
CA ASN A 84 48.31 11.71 12.44
C ASN A 84 48.79 10.62 11.45
N TYR A 85 48.39 10.71 10.17
CA TYR A 85 49.23 11.20 9.04
C TYR A 85 48.49 11.07 7.70
N ILE A 86 48.45 12.16 6.92
CA ILE A 86 48.07 12.21 5.50
C ILE A 86 49.36 12.10 4.67
N PRO A 87 49.40 11.33 3.57
CA PRO A 87 50.21 11.74 2.42
C PRO A 87 49.34 12.30 1.30
N ALA A 88 49.72 13.51 0.92
CA ALA A 88 49.17 14.36 -0.11
C ALA A 88 49.40 13.85 -1.54
N ASN A 89 48.45 14.11 -2.45
CA ASN A 89 48.58 15.11 -3.51
C ASN A 89 47.62 14.79 -4.67
N LEU A 90 46.66 15.69 -4.94
CA LEU A 90 46.63 16.50 -6.17
C LEU A 90 45.49 17.53 -6.05
N GLY A 91 45.88 18.80 -6.18
CA GLY A 91 45.20 19.95 -5.59
C GLY A 91 44.05 20.56 -6.39
N VAL A 92 43.25 21.34 -5.66
CA VAL A 92 42.47 22.46 -6.17
C VAL A 92 42.74 23.65 -5.24
N ASN A 93 43.09 24.78 -5.83
CA ASN A 93 43.50 26.01 -5.16
C ASN A 93 42.43 26.59 -4.22
N LYS A 94 42.92 27.13 -3.10
CA LYS A 94 42.24 27.88 -2.05
C LYS A 94 42.00 29.35 -2.41
N SER A 95 41.04 29.97 -1.73
CA SER A 95 41.18 31.21 -0.93
C SER A 95 39.86 31.42 -0.14
N GLY A 96 39.77 31.86 1.12
CA GLY A 96 40.70 32.27 2.21
C GLY A 96 39.83 32.50 3.48
N GLU A 97 40.24 32.03 4.67
CA GLU A 97 40.71 32.81 5.87
C GLU A 97 39.60 32.94 6.94
N GLU A 98 39.73 32.84 8.28
CA GLU A 98 40.77 32.59 9.33
C GLU A 98 39.98 32.36 10.68
N SER A 99 40.35 31.57 11.72
CA SER A 99 41.43 31.74 12.72
C SER A 99 41.32 30.71 13.90
N PHE A 100 42.45 30.41 14.58
CA PHE A 100 42.77 29.44 15.68
C PHE A 100 42.85 30.12 17.09
N PRO A 101 43.39 29.58 18.24
CA PRO A 101 44.16 28.32 18.55
C PRO A 101 43.94 27.59 19.93
N MET A 102 44.57 26.41 20.17
CA MET A 102 45.41 26.05 21.38
C MET A 102 45.87 24.56 21.52
N ASN A 103 47.21 24.38 21.61
CA ASN A 103 48.17 23.44 22.27
C ASN A 103 47.90 22.04 22.93
N ASN A 104 48.70 21.04 22.49
CA ASN A 104 49.71 20.13 23.14
C ASN A 104 49.44 19.16 24.34
N SER A 105 49.69 17.83 24.15
CA SER A 105 50.93 17.06 24.52
C SER A 105 50.71 15.57 24.94
N ASN A 106 51.67 14.71 24.54
CA ASN A 106 51.74 13.22 24.53
C ASN A 106 52.27 12.56 25.84
N LEU A 107 52.16 11.22 25.95
CA LEU A 107 53.27 10.20 25.95
C LEU A 107 52.93 8.93 26.78
N LEU A 108 53.29 7.71 26.28
CA LEU A 108 53.87 6.65 27.14
C LEU A 108 53.30 5.20 27.18
N ASN A 109 53.61 4.34 26.19
CA ASN A 109 54.09 2.92 26.30
C ASN A 109 53.27 1.73 26.87
N SER A 110 52.86 0.82 25.96
CA SER A 110 53.41 -0.53 25.61
C SER A 110 53.61 -1.69 26.62
N ILE A 111 53.43 -2.93 26.09
CA ILE A 111 53.98 -4.28 26.48
C ILE A 111 53.14 -5.05 27.53
N GLU A 112 52.77 -6.35 27.47
CA GLU A 112 52.87 -7.52 26.56
C GLU A 112 51.97 -8.66 27.14
N GLU A 113 51.72 -9.69 26.31
CA GLU A 113 51.52 -11.13 26.64
C GLU A 113 50.23 -11.75 27.28
N ASN A 114 49.64 -12.65 26.47
CA ASN A 114 49.13 -14.02 26.73
C ASN A 114 48.14 -14.33 27.89
N ILE A 115 47.01 -14.97 27.52
CA ILE A 115 46.47 -16.27 28.02
C ILE A 115 44.95 -16.35 27.72
N VAL A 116 44.53 -17.46 27.10
CA VAL A 116 43.12 -17.92 26.97
C VAL A 116 42.97 -19.05 28.01
N PRO A 117 41.91 -19.15 28.85
CA PRO A 117 40.60 -19.58 28.35
C PRO A 117 39.31 -19.13 29.06
N ALA A 118 38.27 -19.03 28.22
CA ALA A 118 36.83 -19.24 28.43
C ALA A 118 36.17 -18.89 29.78
N LYS A 119 35.28 -17.90 29.77
CA LYS A 119 34.08 -17.82 30.64
C LYS A 119 32.94 -17.04 29.96
N ASN A 120 31.81 -17.74 29.87
CA ASN A 120 30.40 -17.34 30.03
C ASN A 120 29.84 -16.05 29.42
N ASN A 121 28.75 -16.25 28.65
CA ASN A 121 27.54 -15.44 28.54
C ASN A 121 27.55 -14.09 29.28
N GLN A 122 27.63 -13.01 28.52
CA GLN A 122 26.71 -11.88 28.53
C GLN A 122 27.08 -10.91 27.40
N ASP A 123 26.09 -10.15 26.94
CA ASP A 123 26.16 -9.07 25.94
C ASP A 123 26.01 -9.47 24.47
N VAL A 124 24.77 -9.77 24.08
CA VAL A 124 24.28 -9.49 22.72
C VAL A 124 24.10 -7.98 22.62
N PRO A 125 24.73 -7.26 21.67
CA PRO A 125 24.38 -5.86 21.42
C PRO A 125 23.00 -5.82 20.76
N ASP A 126 22.04 -5.15 21.39
CA ASP A 126 20.76 -4.76 20.79
C ASP A 126 21.00 -3.84 19.58
N SER A 127 21.28 -4.42 18.41
CA SER A 127 21.21 -3.67 17.15
C SER A 127 19.75 -3.57 16.74
N LYS A 128 19.07 -2.50 17.17
CA LYS A 128 17.74 -2.15 16.64
C LYS A 128 17.84 -2.06 15.11
N LEU A 129 17.20 -2.97 14.36
CA LEU A 129 17.17 -2.87 12.90
C LEU A 129 16.57 -1.53 12.48
N SER A 130 17.26 -0.81 11.61
CA SER A 130 16.67 0.34 10.95
C SER A 130 15.63 -0.13 9.90
N PRO A 131 14.63 0.70 9.57
CA PRO A 131 13.71 0.41 8.47
C PRO A 131 14.42 0.17 7.13
N ALA A 132 15.61 0.75 6.94
CA ALA A 132 16.45 0.59 5.75
C ALA A 132 17.17 -0.77 5.74
N ASP A 133 17.67 -1.23 6.90
CA ASP A 133 18.25 -2.56 7.05
C ASP A 133 17.18 -3.65 6.81
N LEU A 134 15.92 -3.38 7.18
CA LEU A 134 14.80 -4.28 6.93
C LEU A 134 14.50 -4.39 5.43
N ILE A 135 14.54 -3.30 4.67
CA ILE A 135 14.47 -3.33 3.19
C ILE A 135 15.65 -4.11 2.63
N GLU A 136 16.87 -3.79 3.08
CA GLU A 136 18.08 -4.43 2.58
C GLU A 136 17.99 -5.94 2.81
N TRP A 137 17.61 -6.37 4.00
CA TRP A 137 17.35 -7.77 4.33
C TRP A 137 16.18 -8.38 3.55
N LEU A 138 15.04 -7.68 3.41
CA LEU A 138 13.85 -8.17 2.71
C LEU A 138 14.08 -8.33 1.20
N PHE A 139 14.98 -7.52 0.63
CA PHE A 139 15.28 -7.52 -0.80
C PHE A 139 16.70 -8.05 -1.12
N HIS A 140 17.44 -8.55 -0.13
CA HIS A 140 18.64 -9.37 -0.32
C HIS A 140 18.29 -10.86 -0.38
N GLU A 141 17.52 -11.25 -1.39
CA GLU A 141 17.79 -12.48 -2.12
C GLU A 141 17.79 -12.11 -3.62
N ASP A 142 18.83 -12.56 -4.33
CA ASP A 142 19.16 -12.32 -5.76
C ASP A 142 20.19 -11.22 -6.12
N THR A 143 21.17 -10.93 -5.26
CA THR A 143 22.45 -10.30 -5.70
C THR A 143 23.71 -11.06 -5.26
N PHE A 144 23.62 -12.39 -5.13
CA PHE A 144 24.82 -13.25 -5.07
C PHE A 144 24.78 -14.33 -6.16
N ASN A 145 25.57 -14.08 -7.22
CA ASN A 145 26.03 -15.04 -8.23
C ASN A 145 24.96 -15.73 -9.09
N GLY A 146 24.22 -14.92 -9.87
CA GLY A 146 23.48 -15.35 -11.06
C GLY A 146 24.05 -14.82 -12.39
N ASP A 147 25.12 -14.02 -12.36
CA ASP A 147 25.73 -13.41 -13.57
C ASP A 147 26.53 -14.40 -14.45
N ARG A 148 26.53 -15.69 -14.12
CA ARG A 148 27.00 -16.76 -15.01
C ARG A 148 26.18 -18.02 -14.75
N LEU A 149 25.55 -18.55 -15.79
CA LEU A 149 24.75 -19.79 -15.86
C LEU A 149 23.22 -19.61 -15.86
N TYR A 150 22.71 -18.60 -16.56
CA TYR A 150 21.64 -18.75 -17.56
C TYR A 150 21.86 -17.70 -18.67
N GLN A 151 23.05 -17.72 -19.27
CA GLN A 151 23.20 -17.32 -20.67
C GLN A 151 22.79 -18.52 -21.52
N SER A 152 21.48 -18.75 -21.66
CA SER A 152 20.99 -19.09 -22.98
C SER A 152 20.97 -17.77 -23.74
N ASN A 153 22.04 -17.55 -24.50
CA ASN A 153 22.22 -16.44 -25.40
C ASN A 153 21.03 -16.37 -26.37
N GLU A 154 20.10 -15.49 -26.08
CA GLU A 154 19.35 -14.69 -27.04
C GLU A 154 18.80 -13.52 -26.20
N TYR A 155 19.06 -12.29 -26.63
CA TYR A 155 18.65 -11.04 -25.96
C TYR A 155 19.52 -10.48 -24.81
N ALA A 156 20.83 -10.39 -25.00
CA ALA A 156 21.61 -9.28 -24.42
C ALA A 156 23.00 -9.17 -25.07
N ASN A 157 23.12 -8.30 -26.07
CA ASN A 157 24.33 -7.54 -26.37
C ASN A 157 23.99 -6.46 -27.40
N PHE A 158 23.71 -5.24 -26.94
CA PHE A 158 23.94 -4.04 -27.73
C PHE A 158 24.79 -3.06 -26.91
N PRO A 159 25.90 -2.56 -27.46
CA PRO A 159 26.71 -1.53 -26.83
C PRO A 159 26.10 -0.16 -27.11
N GLY A 160 25.87 0.63 -26.06
CA GLY A 160 25.40 2.01 -26.20
C GLY A 160 24.51 2.42 -25.03
N GLY A 161 25.10 3.00 -24.00
CA GLY A 161 24.36 3.58 -22.89
C GLY A 161 23.67 4.87 -23.31
N TYR A 162 22.33 4.86 -23.36
CA TYR A 162 21.52 6.07 -23.24
C TYR A 162 20.37 5.80 -22.27
N SER A 163 20.20 6.73 -21.34
CA SER A 163 19.28 6.71 -20.20
C SER A 163 17.91 7.25 -20.62
N PRO A 164 16.79 6.87 -19.95
CA PRO A 164 15.43 7.41 -20.17
C PRO A 164 15.33 8.94 -20.21
N VAL A 165 16.36 9.59 -19.68
CA VAL A 165 16.60 11.03 -19.63
C VAL A 165 16.55 11.69 -21.01
N SER A 166 17.09 11.08 -22.07
CA SER A 166 17.15 11.73 -23.38
C SER A 166 15.81 11.80 -24.12
N PHE A 167 14.87 10.89 -23.83
CA PHE A 167 13.58 10.81 -24.54
C PHE A 167 12.55 11.80 -24.00
N THR A 168 12.38 11.88 -22.67
CA THR A 168 11.58 12.96 -22.06
C THR A 168 12.17 14.32 -22.34
N GLU A 169 13.51 14.45 -22.35
CA GLU A 169 14.16 15.68 -22.81
C GLU A 169 13.84 15.94 -24.29
N SER A 170 13.86 14.96 -25.20
CA SER A 170 13.50 15.20 -26.62
C SER A 170 12.04 15.60 -26.85
N VAL A 171 11.09 15.06 -26.07
CA VAL A 171 9.65 15.38 -26.16
C VAL A 171 9.32 16.70 -25.46
N LEU A 172 10.01 17.03 -24.37
CA LEU A 172 9.79 18.24 -23.56
C LEU A 172 10.74 19.41 -23.93
N ALA A 173 11.79 19.17 -24.73
CA ALA A 173 12.69 20.20 -25.28
C ALA A 173 12.22 20.78 -26.62
N ALA A 174 11.13 20.26 -27.20
CA ALA A 174 10.39 21.02 -28.19
C ALA A 174 9.79 22.26 -27.51
N PRO A 175 9.93 23.47 -28.09
CA PRO A 175 9.43 24.69 -27.47
C PRO A 175 7.91 24.56 -27.34
N SER A 176 7.42 24.37 -26.11
CA SER A 176 6.03 24.08 -25.74
C SER A 176 5.43 22.86 -26.47
N PRO A 177 5.25 21.69 -25.82
CA PRO A 177 4.58 20.56 -26.47
C PRO A 177 3.16 20.98 -26.85
N GLN A 178 2.89 21.08 -28.15
CA GLN A 178 1.55 21.30 -28.69
C GLN A 178 0.78 19.98 -28.60
N PHE A 179 0.13 19.72 -27.47
CA PHE A 179 -0.81 18.62 -27.33
C PHE A 179 -1.96 18.79 -28.35
N PRO A 180 -2.35 17.77 -29.13
CA PRO A 180 -3.50 17.92 -30.01
C PRO A 180 -4.75 18.13 -29.17
N PHE A 181 -5.15 19.39 -29.11
CA PHE A 181 -6.31 19.81 -28.37
C PHE A 181 -7.54 19.46 -29.21
N ILE A 182 -8.34 18.51 -28.74
CA ILE A 182 -9.64 18.24 -29.34
C ILE A 182 -10.59 19.31 -28.80
N TYR A 183 -10.62 20.46 -29.47
CA TYR A 183 -11.76 21.36 -29.40
C TYR A 183 -12.95 20.57 -29.93
N ASP A 184 -13.97 20.41 -29.10
CA ASP A 184 -15.34 20.27 -29.59
C ASP A 184 -15.74 18.92 -30.23
N ASN A 185 -15.64 17.83 -29.46
CA ASN A 185 -16.39 16.57 -29.74
C ASN A 185 -16.73 15.83 -28.43
N ARG A 186 -17.23 16.56 -27.42
CA ARG A 186 -17.65 16.01 -26.12
C ARG A 186 -19.17 15.86 -25.97
N LYS A 187 -19.93 16.04 -27.04
CA LYS A 187 -21.35 15.65 -27.01
C LYS A 187 -21.45 14.16 -27.25
N PHE A 188 -22.13 13.49 -26.35
CA PHE A 188 -22.45 12.08 -26.51
C PHE A 188 -23.58 11.97 -27.53
N ASP A 189 -23.33 11.22 -28.59
CA ASP A 189 -24.22 11.12 -29.75
C ASP A 189 -24.96 9.77 -29.77
N ASP A 190 -26.11 9.74 -30.44
CA ASP A 190 -26.95 8.55 -30.59
C ASP A 190 -26.19 7.38 -31.24
N THR A 191 -25.27 7.67 -32.15
CA THR A 191 -24.42 6.66 -32.80
C THR A 191 -23.55 5.89 -31.81
N ILE A 192 -23.09 6.55 -30.74
CA ILE A 192 -22.31 5.91 -29.68
C ILE A 192 -23.26 5.10 -28.80
N ARG A 193 -24.42 5.66 -28.43
CA ARG A 193 -25.46 4.94 -27.65
C ARG A 193 -25.85 3.62 -28.32
N GLU A 194 -26.10 3.63 -29.62
CA GLU A 194 -26.44 2.42 -30.38
C GLU A 194 -25.33 1.36 -30.33
N LYS A 195 -24.05 1.75 -30.41
CA LYS A 195 -22.93 0.81 -30.28
C LYS A 195 -22.90 0.14 -28.91
N LEU A 196 -23.21 0.87 -27.85
CA LEU A 196 -23.28 0.34 -26.48
C LEU A 196 -24.46 -0.62 -26.33
N ILE A 197 -25.64 -0.27 -26.87
CA ILE A 197 -26.83 -1.13 -26.86
C ILE A 197 -26.61 -2.42 -27.64
N ARG A 198 -25.87 -2.37 -28.76
CA ARG A 198 -25.52 -3.60 -29.50
C ARG A 198 -24.71 -4.60 -28.67
N LEU A 199 -23.93 -4.13 -27.71
CA LEU A 199 -23.17 -5.00 -26.80
C LEU A 199 -24.04 -5.52 -25.65
N ILE A 200 -24.94 -4.69 -25.13
CA ILE A 200 -25.86 -5.03 -24.04
C ILE A 200 -27.27 -4.55 -24.42
N PRO A 201 -28.08 -5.40 -25.06
CA PRO A 201 -29.40 -5.00 -25.60
C PRO A 201 -30.41 -4.56 -24.54
N SER A 202 -30.26 -5.02 -23.29
CA SER A 202 -31.17 -4.69 -22.20
C SER A 202 -31.16 -3.18 -21.83
N LEU A 203 -30.07 -2.48 -22.16
CA LEU A 203 -29.91 -1.05 -21.88
C LEU A 203 -30.90 -0.16 -22.64
N ASP A 204 -31.46 -0.61 -23.76
CA ASP A 204 -32.39 0.21 -24.54
C ASP A 204 -33.72 0.46 -23.80
N GLN A 205 -34.12 -0.48 -22.94
CA GLN A 205 -35.35 -0.39 -22.15
C GLN A 205 -35.14 0.36 -20.82
N ASN A 206 -33.90 0.70 -20.48
CA ASN A 206 -33.58 1.29 -19.18
C ASN A 206 -33.74 2.83 -19.23
N PRO A 207 -34.63 3.42 -18.40
CA PRO A 207 -34.91 4.86 -18.42
C PRO A 207 -33.72 5.72 -17.94
N ASP A 208 -32.73 5.11 -17.27
CA ASP A 208 -31.52 5.81 -16.85
C ASP A 208 -30.41 5.80 -17.92
N PHE A 209 -30.63 5.13 -19.06
CA PHE A 209 -29.68 5.04 -20.17
C PHE A 209 -30.03 5.97 -21.35
N GLU A 210 -30.23 7.25 -21.04
CA GLU A 210 -30.46 8.33 -22.00
C GLU A 210 -29.18 9.16 -22.25
N ASN A 211 -29.00 9.78 -23.42
CA ASN A 211 -27.79 10.55 -23.75
C ASN A 211 -27.49 11.66 -22.72
N SER A 212 -28.53 12.39 -22.30
CA SER A 212 -28.41 13.45 -21.29
C SER A 212 -27.88 12.93 -19.96
N LYS A 213 -28.36 11.75 -19.53
CA LYS A 213 -27.95 11.05 -18.31
C LYS A 213 -26.55 10.43 -18.43
N ILE A 214 -26.23 9.85 -19.59
CA ILE A 214 -24.92 9.27 -19.89
C ILE A 214 -23.83 10.34 -19.81
N GLU A 215 -24.06 11.54 -20.35
CA GLU A 215 -23.13 12.67 -20.21
C GLU A 215 -22.86 13.01 -18.74
N LYS A 216 -23.86 12.90 -17.86
CA LYS A 216 -23.70 13.12 -16.41
C LYS A 216 -22.88 12.02 -15.74
N TYR A 217 -22.99 10.77 -16.19
CA TYR A 217 -22.11 9.69 -15.71
C TYR A 217 -20.65 9.95 -16.09
N PHE A 218 -20.37 10.39 -17.32
CA PHE A 218 -19.02 10.79 -17.71
C PHE A 218 -18.52 11.99 -16.90
N GLN A 219 -19.35 13.03 -16.72
CA GLN A 219 -19.00 14.18 -15.87
C GLN A 219 -18.66 13.74 -14.45
N THR A 220 -19.46 12.84 -13.88
CA THR A 220 -19.23 12.29 -12.54
C THR A 220 -17.90 11.54 -12.44
N TYR A 221 -17.55 10.71 -13.42
CA TYR A 221 -16.23 10.05 -13.48
C TYR A 221 -15.09 11.07 -13.41
N TRP A 222 -15.16 12.12 -14.23
CA TRP A 222 -14.14 13.16 -14.30
C TRP A 222 -14.06 14.05 -13.05
N LEU A 223 -15.17 14.22 -12.33
CA LEU A 223 -15.25 15.03 -11.11
C LEU A 223 -14.87 14.26 -9.85
N VAL A 224 -15.18 12.97 -9.79
CA VAL A 224 -15.06 12.17 -8.55
C VAL A 224 -13.92 11.16 -8.62
N TYR A 225 -13.93 10.29 -9.62
CA TYR A 225 -13.01 9.15 -9.69
C TYR A 225 -11.63 9.56 -10.20
N HIS A 226 -11.59 10.29 -11.33
CA HIS A 226 -10.35 10.64 -12.01
C HIS A 226 -9.36 11.46 -11.16
N PRO A 227 -9.78 12.49 -10.39
CA PRO A 227 -8.85 13.22 -9.50
C PRO A 227 -8.21 12.33 -8.42
N GLN A 228 -8.85 11.22 -8.07
CA GLN A 228 -8.33 10.25 -7.12
C GLN A 228 -7.42 9.21 -7.77
N TYR A 229 -7.77 8.78 -8.99
CA TYR A 229 -7.14 7.69 -9.74
C TYR A 229 -7.02 8.05 -11.23
N PRO A 230 -6.03 8.88 -11.60
CA PRO A 230 -5.92 9.44 -12.95
C PRO A 230 -5.32 8.41 -13.92
N ILE A 231 -6.08 7.39 -14.32
CA ILE A 231 -5.62 6.33 -15.24
C ILE A 231 -5.88 6.63 -16.72
N LEU A 232 -6.72 7.63 -17.01
CA LEU A 232 -7.01 8.14 -18.35
C LEU A 232 -6.36 9.51 -18.53
N HIS A 233 -5.99 9.87 -19.76
CA HIS A 233 -5.49 11.22 -20.05
C HIS A 233 -6.66 12.11 -20.50
N ARG A 234 -7.13 13.00 -19.60
CA ARG A 234 -8.32 13.83 -19.85
C ARG A 234 -8.19 14.69 -21.12
N PRO A 235 -7.07 15.41 -21.37
CA PRO A 235 -6.98 16.34 -22.50
C PRO A 235 -7.17 15.68 -23.88
N THR A 236 -6.77 14.42 -24.04
CA THR A 236 -6.85 13.70 -25.32
C THR A 236 -8.01 12.70 -25.39
N PHE A 237 -8.80 12.56 -24.32
CA PHE A 237 -9.90 11.59 -24.28
C PHE A 237 -11.05 12.03 -25.19
N SER A 238 -11.51 11.14 -26.06
CA SER A 238 -12.64 11.38 -26.97
C SER A 238 -13.59 10.18 -26.96
N TYR A 239 -14.89 10.45 -26.82
CA TYR A 239 -15.93 9.41 -26.83
C TYR A 239 -16.01 8.66 -28.17
N TYR A 240 -15.66 9.32 -29.28
CA TYR A 240 -15.70 8.72 -30.62
C TYR A 240 -14.53 7.76 -30.88
N LYS A 241 -13.36 8.04 -30.29
CA LYS A 241 -12.15 7.22 -30.46
C LYS A 241 -12.04 6.11 -29.42
N ALA A 242 -12.67 6.29 -28.26
CA ALA A 242 -12.61 5.31 -27.18
C ALA A 242 -13.39 4.03 -27.54
N GLU A 243 -12.85 2.89 -27.12
CA GLU A 243 -13.49 1.60 -27.32
C GLU A 243 -14.79 1.48 -26.50
N PRO A 244 -15.88 0.91 -27.04
CA PRO A 244 -17.18 0.81 -26.35
C PRO A 244 -17.11 0.14 -24.97
N LEU A 245 -16.25 -0.87 -24.80
CA LEU A 245 -16.06 -1.56 -23.51
C LEU A 245 -15.51 -0.64 -22.42
N LEU A 246 -14.62 0.28 -22.79
CA LEU A 246 -14.08 1.28 -21.87
C LEU A 246 -15.14 2.31 -21.51
N LEU A 247 -15.96 2.73 -22.48
CA LEU A 247 -17.09 3.64 -22.23
C LEU A 247 -18.10 3.03 -21.25
N LEU A 248 -18.47 1.75 -21.43
CA LEU A 248 -19.32 1.03 -20.48
C LEU A 248 -18.72 0.99 -19.07
N ALA A 249 -17.41 0.72 -18.95
CA ALA A 249 -16.74 0.70 -17.66
C ALA A 249 -16.74 2.08 -16.95
N ILE A 250 -16.60 3.17 -17.72
CA ILE A 250 -16.72 4.54 -17.20
C ILE A 250 -18.16 4.84 -16.76
N ILE A 251 -19.15 4.42 -17.54
CA ILE A 251 -20.58 4.59 -17.22
C ILE A 251 -20.95 3.85 -15.94
N VAL A 252 -20.45 2.62 -15.73
CA VAL A 252 -20.66 1.84 -14.50
C VAL A 252 -20.19 2.63 -13.27
N LEU A 253 -18.96 3.15 -13.29
CA LEU A 253 -18.46 3.95 -12.16
C LEU A 253 -19.21 5.27 -12.02
N GLY A 254 -19.46 5.96 -13.13
CA GLY A 254 -20.17 7.24 -13.15
C GLY A 254 -21.58 7.15 -12.57
N SER A 255 -22.31 6.08 -12.91
CA SER A 255 -23.66 5.82 -12.37
C SER A 255 -23.65 5.43 -10.89
N SER A 256 -22.62 4.70 -10.42
CA SER A 256 -22.47 4.39 -8.99
C SER A 256 -22.10 5.61 -8.12
N LEU A 257 -21.40 6.59 -8.68
CA LEU A 257 -20.88 7.76 -7.95
C LEU A 257 -21.72 9.03 -8.10
N ILE A 258 -22.79 9.00 -8.90
CA ILE A 258 -23.56 10.21 -9.24
C ILE A 258 -24.27 10.84 -8.03
N LYS A 259 -24.55 10.05 -6.99
CA LYS A 259 -25.12 10.56 -5.73
C LYS A 259 -24.16 11.47 -4.96
N CYS A 260 -22.87 11.43 -5.27
CA CYS A 260 -21.89 12.33 -4.69
C CYS A 260 -21.94 13.75 -5.29
N THR A 261 -22.45 13.93 -6.52
CA THR A 261 -22.32 15.18 -7.31
C THR A 261 -23.56 16.06 -7.30
N GLY A 262 -24.60 15.71 -6.53
CA GLY A 262 -25.86 16.48 -6.43
C GLY A 262 -26.74 16.43 -7.69
N PHE A 263 -26.27 15.79 -8.78
CA PHE A 263 -27.00 15.70 -10.03
C PHE A 263 -28.31 14.90 -9.93
N VAL A 264 -28.42 14.03 -8.92
CA VAL A 264 -29.62 13.20 -8.74
C VAL A 264 -30.88 14.02 -8.53
N GLU A 265 -30.78 15.09 -7.73
CA GLU A 265 -31.91 15.99 -7.43
C GLU A 265 -32.32 16.82 -8.66
N ILE A 266 -31.37 17.10 -9.57
CA ILE A 266 -31.59 17.99 -10.72
C ILE A 266 -32.15 17.24 -11.92
N TYR A 267 -31.70 16.00 -12.16
CA TYR A 267 -31.97 15.27 -13.41
C TYR A 267 -32.90 14.06 -13.24
N SER A 268 -33.49 13.84 -12.05
CA SER A 268 -34.49 12.80 -11.77
C SER A 268 -34.10 11.41 -12.29
N PHE A 269 -33.12 10.78 -11.61
CA PHE A 269 -32.76 9.38 -11.87
C PHE A 269 -33.66 8.43 -11.09
N ASP A 270 -33.92 7.24 -11.65
CA ASP A 270 -34.76 6.22 -11.01
C ASP A 270 -33.92 5.30 -10.12
N ASN A 271 -33.08 4.45 -10.72
CA ASN A 271 -32.19 3.55 -9.99
C ASN A 271 -30.84 3.38 -10.69
N THR A 272 -29.94 4.32 -10.42
CA THR A 272 -28.61 4.37 -11.03
C THR A 272 -27.71 3.19 -10.64
N GLN A 273 -27.92 2.62 -9.46
CA GLN A 273 -27.17 1.45 -8.98
C GLN A 273 -27.55 0.21 -9.78
N LYS A 274 -28.85 0.00 -10.03
CA LYS A 274 -29.34 -1.12 -10.84
C LYS A 274 -28.81 -1.06 -12.27
N LEU A 275 -28.75 0.13 -12.88
CA LEU A 275 -28.12 0.33 -14.19
C LEU A 275 -26.64 -0.10 -14.16
N ALA A 276 -25.89 0.30 -13.13
CA ALA A 276 -24.49 -0.05 -12.99
C ALA A 276 -24.28 -1.57 -12.90
N GLU A 277 -25.12 -2.27 -12.15
CA GLU A 277 -25.09 -3.74 -12.02
C GLU A 277 -25.50 -4.46 -13.31
N GLU A 278 -26.52 -3.95 -14.02
CA GLU A 278 -26.98 -4.46 -15.31
C GLU A 278 -25.86 -4.41 -16.36
N ILE A 279 -25.07 -3.35 -16.38
CA ILE A 279 -23.90 -3.24 -17.25
C ILE A 279 -22.75 -4.12 -16.74
N ALA A 280 -22.45 -4.08 -15.44
CA ALA A 280 -21.32 -4.80 -14.86
C ALA A 280 -21.44 -6.32 -15.02
N GLY A 281 -22.65 -6.87 -14.94
CA GLY A 281 -22.95 -8.29 -15.11
C GLY A 281 -22.26 -8.91 -16.34
N PRO A 282 -22.64 -8.52 -17.57
CA PRO A 282 -22.04 -9.01 -18.81
C PRO A 282 -20.67 -8.40 -19.14
N LEU A 283 -20.37 -7.17 -18.70
CA LEU A 283 -19.19 -6.41 -19.16
C LEU A 283 -17.86 -7.15 -18.99
N ARG A 284 -17.64 -7.83 -17.86
CA ARG A 284 -16.40 -8.61 -17.66
C ARG A 284 -16.21 -9.67 -18.75
N TRP A 285 -17.27 -10.40 -19.07
CA TRP A 285 -17.22 -11.47 -20.07
C TRP A 285 -17.01 -10.90 -21.47
N LEU A 286 -17.64 -9.77 -21.78
CA LEU A 286 -17.40 -9.04 -23.02
C LEU A 286 -15.94 -8.59 -23.15
N ILE A 287 -15.33 -8.10 -22.07
CA ILE A 287 -13.92 -7.73 -22.04
C ILE A 287 -13.03 -8.96 -22.28
N PHE A 288 -13.26 -10.08 -21.60
CA PHE A 288 -12.47 -11.30 -21.79
C PHE A 288 -12.68 -11.98 -23.14
N SER A 289 -13.86 -11.78 -23.76
CA SER A 289 -14.17 -12.32 -25.09
C SER A 289 -13.57 -11.49 -26.23
N SER A 290 -13.08 -10.27 -25.95
CA SER A 290 -12.42 -9.43 -26.95
C SER A 290 -11.13 -10.09 -27.45
N SER A 291 -10.87 -10.01 -28.76
CA SER A 291 -9.63 -10.49 -29.39
C SER A 291 -8.37 -9.80 -28.84
N ASP A 292 -8.56 -8.63 -28.22
CA ASP A 292 -7.48 -7.82 -27.64
C ASP A 292 -7.15 -8.21 -26.19
N CYS A 293 -7.95 -9.08 -25.57
CA CYS A 293 -7.71 -9.61 -24.23
C CYS A 293 -6.74 -10.80 -24.25
N ARG A 294 -5.55 -10.59 -24.81
CA ARG A 294 -4.46 -11.57 -24.86
C ARG A 294 -3.14 -10.89 -24.54
N PRO A 295 -2.17 -11.57 -23.90
CA PRO A 295 -0.87 -10.99 -23.68
C PRO A 295 -0.14 -10.66 -25.00
N PRO A 296 0.43 -9.46 -25.18
CA PRO A 296 0.30 -8.28 -24.33
C PRO A 296 -1.07 -7.61 -24.50
N ALA A 297 -1.79 -7.40 -23.39
CA ALA A 297 -3.14 -6.84 -23.44
C ALA A 297 -3.11 -5.36 -23.82
N LYS A 298 -4.06 -4.92 -24.64
CA LYS A 298 -4.20 -3.50 -24.99
C LYS A 298 -4.57 -2.65 -23.77
N LEU A 299 -4.15 -1.39 -23.76
CA LEU A 299 -4.36 -0.46 -22.64
C LEU A 299 -5.82 -0.35 -22.19
N TYR A 300 -6.76 -0.20 -23.13
CA TYR A 300 -8.17 -0.03 -22.80
C TYR A 300 -8.75 -1.27 -22.08
N ILE A 301 -8.24 -2.48 -22.34
CA ILE A 301 -8.67 -3.71 -21.67
C ILE A 301 -8.32 -3.63 -20.19
N ILE A 302 -7.05 -3.27 -19.88
CA ILE A 302 -6.59 -3.13 -18.50
C ILE A 302 -7.33 -2.01 -17.79
N GLN A 303 -7.50 -0.84 -18.44
CA GLN A 303 -8.28 0.27 -17.88
C GLN A 303 -9.73 -0.15 -17.60
N SER A 304 -10.40 -0.82 -18.55
CA SER A 304 -11.78 -1.29 -18.37
C SER A 304 -11.90 -2.28 -17.20
N LEU A 305 -10.97 -3.23 -17.08
CA LEU A 305 -10.94 -4.18 -15.97
C LEU A 305 -10.72 -3.49 -14.61
N LEU A 306 -9.86 -2.48 -14.53
CA LEU A 306 -9.61 -1.71 -13.31
C LEU A 306 -10.82 -0.88 -12.87
N LEU A 307 -11.47 -0.22 -13.84
CA LEU A 307 -12.67 0.57 -13.59
C LEU A 307 -13.83 -0.34 -13.12
N LEU A 308 -14.05 -1.46 -13.81
CA LEU A 308 -15.07 -2.44 -13.43
C LEU A 308 -14.80 -3.02 -12.04
N GLU A 309 -13.56 -3.42 -11.75
CA GLU A 309 -13.22 -3.97 -10.43
C GLU A 309 -13.40 -2.95 -9.30
N SER A 310 -13.09 -1.67 -9.55
CA SER A 310 -13.28 -0.60 -8.56
C SER A 310 -14.75 -0.48 -8.13
N PHE A 311 -15.67 -0.64 -9.08
CA PHE A 311 -17.11 -0.66 -8.81
C PHE A 311 -17.49 -1.91 -8.01
N GLU A 312 -17.15 -3.08 -8.54
CA GLU A 312 -17.59 -4.36 -7.98
C GLU A 312 -17.10 -4.61 -6.55
N ILE A 313 -15.86 -4.27 -6.24
CA ILE A 313 -15.33 -4.52 -4.90
C ILE A 313 -15.97 -3.62 -3.84
N THR A 314 -16.43 -2.41 -4.20
CA THR A 314 -16.83 -1.40 -3.20
C THR A 314 -18.32 -1.19 -3.04
N SER A 315 -19.12 -1.35 -4.10
CA SER A 315 -20.48 -0.80 -4.16
C SER A 315 -21.41 -1.70 -4.98
N THR A 316 -21.49 -2.99 -4.66
CA THR A 316 -22.35 -3.94 -5.40
C THR A 316 -22.94 -5.05 -4.53
N SER A 317 -23.72 -5.94 -5.17
CA SER A 317 -24.09 -7.25 -4.64
C SER A 317 -22.90 -8.09 -4.19
N ARG A 318 -23.14 -8.99 -3.24
CA ARG A 318 -22.17 -9.96 -2.74
C ARG A 318 -21.56 -10.78 -3.87
N PHE A 319 -22.37 -11.20 -4.83
CA PHE A 319 -21.91 -11.94 -6.00
C PHE A 319 -20.84 -11.16 -6.79
N LEU A 320 -21.09 -9.88 -7.07
CA LEU A 320 -20.17 -9.04 -7.82
C LEU A 320 -18.89 -8.75 -7.02
N HIS A 321 -19.01 -8.53 -5.71
CA HIS A 321 -17.87 -8.37 -4.81
C HIS A 321 -16.96 -9.59 -4.78
N GLU A 322 -17.51 -10.79 -4.55
CA GLU A 322 -16.74 -12.04 -4.58
C GLU A 322 -16.12 -12.29 -5.96
N ARG A 323 -16.88 -12.01 -7.04
CA ARG A 323 -16.39 -12.09 -8.41
C ARG A 323 -15.18 -11.19 -8.64
N SER A 324 -15.21 -9.96 -8.12
CA SER A 324 -14.09 -9.03 -8.27
C SER A 324 -12.79 -9.59 -7.68
N PHE A 325 -12.87 -10.24 -6.50
CA PHE A 325 -11.72 -10.88 -5.87
C PHE A 325 -11.19 -12.06 -6.69
N LEU A 326 -12.07 -12.93 -7.19
CA LEU A 326 -11.68 -14.09 -8.01
C LEU A 326 -10.93 -13.67 -9.29
N TYR A 327 -11.43 -12.65 -9.99
CA TYR A 327 -10.85 -12.19 -11.26
C TYR A 327 -9.71 -11.19 -11.09
N HIS A 328 -9.48 -10.67 -9.88
CA HIS A 328 -8.35 -9.79 -9.58
C HIS A 328 -7.02 -10.45 -10.00
N GLY A 329 -6.80 -11.72 -9.62
CA GLY A 329 -5.61 -12.48 -10.00
C GLY A 329 -5.41 -12.58 -11.51
N THR A 330 -6.48 -12.84 -12.27
CA THR A 330 -6.44 -12.91 -13.74
C THR A 330 -6.01 -11.58 -14.37
N LYS A 331 -6.56 -10.46 -13.91
CA LYS A 331 -6.15 -9.12 -14.34
C LYS A 331 -4.67 -8.86 -14.04
N ILE A 332 -4.20 -9.21 -12.85
CA ILE A 332 -2.77 -9.07 -12.49
C ILE A 332 -1.89 -9.95 -13.40
N GLN A 333 -2.32 -11.16 -13.73
CA GLN A 333 -1.59 -12.05 -14.64
C GLN A 333 -1.54 -11.53 -16.09
N LEU A 334 -2.61 -10.89 -16.58
CA LEU A 334 -2.59 -10.18 -17.86
C LEU A 334 -1.59 -9.02 -17.82
N LEU A 335 -1.63 -8.21 -16.76
CA LEU A 335 -0.73 -7.07 -16.58
C LEU A 335 0.74 -7.50 -16.54
N ARG A 336 1.08 -8.56 -15.77
CA ARG A 336 2.44 -9.13 -15.66
C ARG A 336 3.05 -9.57 -16.98
N ARG A 337 2.21 -9.90 -17.97
CA ARG A 337 2.65 -10.31 -19.30
C ARG A 337 2.63 -9.15 -20.31
N SER A 338 2.32 -7.94 -19.86
CA SER A 338 2.51 -6.73 -20.65
C SER A 338 3.96 -6.25 -20.56
N PRO A 339 4.56 -5.66 -21.62
CA PRO A 339 6.00 -5.39 -21.71
C PRO A 339 6.51 -4.42 -20.63
N ILE A 340 5.62 -3.62 -20.04
CA ILE A 340 5.95 -2.48 -19.18
C ILE A 340 6.44 -2.88 -17.79
N LEU A 341 6.01 -4.03 -17.25
CA LEU A 341 6.55 -4.51 -15.97
C LEU A 341 8.01 -5.02 -16.09
N GLY A 342 8.49 -5.26 -17.32
CA GLY A 342 9.84 -5.73 -17.62
C GLY A 342 10.88 -4.65 -17.93
N GLY A 343 10.48 -3.39 -18.16
CA GLY A 343 11.39 -2.29 -18.50
C GLY A 343 10.74 -1.21 -19.37
N ASP A 344 11.48 -0.11 -19.60
CA ASP A 344 11.01 1.04 -20.39
C ASP A 344 11.01 0.72 -21.90
N PRO A 345 9.83 0.64 -22.57
CA PRO A 345 9.73 0.36 -24.00
C PRO A 345 10.33 1.47 -24.87
N LEU A 346 10.48 2.69 -24.33
CA LEU A 346 10.94 3.86 -25.09
C LEU A 346 12.42 3.78 -25.48
N ASN A 347 13.19 2.87 -24.86
CA ASN A 347 14.57 2.59 -25.26
C ASN A 347 14.71 2.02 -26.68
N LYS A 348 13.62 1.53 -27.30
CA LYS A 348 13.64 1.00 -28.67
C LYS A 348 13.27 2.01 -29.77
N CYS A 349 12.80 3.21 -29.43
CA CYS A 349 12.20 4.14 -30.39
C CYS A 349 13.14 5.23 -30.95
N ASN A 350 14.45 5.19 -30.67
CA ASN A 350 15.38 6.27 -31.03
C ASN A 350 15.73 6.36 -32.53
N GLU A 351 15.16 5.54 -33.41
CA GLU A 351 15.50 5.55 -34.85
C GLU A 351 14.51 6.35 -35.73
N ASP A 352 13.29 6.67 -35.27
CA ASP A 352 12.28 7.35 -36.10
C ASP A 352 11.84 8.72 -35.55
N ASN A 353 12.37 9.80 -36.13
CA ASN A 353 11.83 11.15 -36.01
C ASN A 353 10.41 11.23 -36.61
N HIS A 354 9.33 11.15 -35.81
CA HIS A 354 7.98 11.35 -36.37
C HIS A 354 6.92 11.88 -35.35
N PRO A 355 5.88 12.62 -35.82
CA PRO A 355 4.92 13.44 -35.04
C PRO A 355 3.94 12.69 -34.12
N ARG A 356 4.25 11.45 -33.69
CA ARG A 356 3.43 10.59 -32.81
C ARG A 356 4.08 10.28 -31.46
N LEU A 357 5.21 10.93 -31.13
CA LEU A 357 5.91 10.72 -29.85
C LEU A 357 5.01 10.99 -28.63
N TRP A 358 4.10 11.95 -28.73
CA TRP A 358 3.15 12.26 -27.67
C TRP A 358 2.08 11.16 -27.48
N GLU A 359 1.60 10.53 -28.56
CA GLU A 359 0.65 9.40 -28.48
C GLU A 359 1.29 8.23 -27.73
N GLN A 360 2.54 7.91 -28.10
CA GLN A 360 3.31 6.84 -27.46
C GLN A 360 3.61 7.15 -25.99
N TRP A 361 3.96 8.40 -25.68
CA TRP A 361 4.17 8.82 -24.30
C TRP A 361 2.89 8.73 -23.47
N ILE A 362 1.75 9.21 -23.99
CA ILE A 362 0.45 9.12 -23.31
C ILE A 362 0.06 7.66 -23.08
N GLU A 363 0.22 6.79 -24.07
CA GLU A 363 -0.08 5.37 -23.94
C GLU A 363 0.79 4.71 -22.86
N PHE A 364 2.09 5.00 -22.87
CA PHE A 364 3.03 4.49 -21.88
C PHE A 364 2.72 4.98 -20.46
N GLU A 365 2.52 6.28 -20.28
CA GLU A 365 2.20 6.88 -19.00
C GLU A 365 0.82 6.40 -18.49
N SER A 366 -0.17 6.24 -19.38
CA SER A 366 -1.47 5.65 -19.05
C SER A 366 -1.34 4.22 -18.55
N MET A 367 -0.54 3.39 -19.23
CA MET A 367 -0.32 2.00 -18.80
C MET A 367 0.46 1.93 -17.48
N LYS A 368 1.42 2.83 -17.27
CA LYS A 368 2.14 2.96 -15.99
C LYS A 368 1.18 3.31 -14.86
N ARG A 369 0.30 4.30 -15.05
CA ARG A 369 -0.74 4.71 -14.08
C ARG A 369 -1.74 3.58 -13.82
N ALA A 370 -2.17 2.87 -14.86
CA ALA A 370 -3.02 1.68 -14.74
C ALA A 370 -2.33 0.57 -13.93
N SER A 371 -1.02 0.35 -14.13
CA SER A 371 -0.23 -0.64 -13.38
C SER A 371 -0.14 -0.29 -11.90
N PHE A 372 0.14 0.98 -11.58
CA PHE A 372 0.14 1.47 -10.20
C PHE A 372 -1.25 1.45 -9.56
N MET A 373 -2.31 1.70 -10.32
CA MET A 373 -3.67 1.55 -9.84
C MET A 373 -4.00 0.08 -9.52
N ALA A 374 -3.55 -0.87 -10.35
CA ALA A 374 -3.71 -2.29 -10.06
C ALA A 374 -2.98 -2.70 -8.76
N PHE A 375 -1.75 -2.21 -8.57
CA PHE A 375 -0.97 -2.41 -7.35
C PHE A 375 -1.64 -1.79 -6.11
N TYR A 376 -2.17 -0.57 -6.26
CA TYR A 376 -2.88 0.12 -5.19
C TYR A 376 -4.14 -0.66 -4.79
N LEU A 377 -4.98 -1.05 -5.75
CA LEU A 377 -6.19 -1.83 -5.49
C LEU A 377 -5.90 -3.15 -4.79
N ASP A 378 -4.88 -3.90 -5.22
CA ASP A 378 -4.46 -5.15 -4.57
C ASP A 378 -4.14 -4.91 -3.08
N THR A 379 -3.38 -3.85 -2.80
CA THR A 379 -2.98 -3.50 -1.43
C THR A 379 -4.15 -3.02 -0.57
N VAL A 380 -5.03 -2.18 -1.11
CA VAL A 380 -6.19 -1.68 -0.37
C VAL A 380 -7.19 -2.80 -0.09
N ASN A 381 -7.40 -3.69 -1.06
CA ASN A 381 -8.30 -4.82 -0.88
C ASN A 381 -7.78 -5.77 0.21
N ALA A 382 -6.47 -5.98 0.31
CA ALA A 382 -5.86 -6.74 1.40
C ALA A 382 -6.09 -6.07 2.77
N ALA A 383 -5.94 -4.76 2.87
CA ALA A 383 -6.12 -4.02 4.12
C ALA A 383 -7.58 -3.90 4.58
N VAL A 384 -8.52 -3.72 3.65
CA VAL A 384 -9.92 -3.43 3.95
C VAL A 384 -10.75 -4.70 4.09
N TYR A 385 -10.56 -5.68 3.20
CA TYR A 385 -11.38 -6.90 3.12
C TYR A 385 -10.62 -8.15 3.58
N GLY A 386 -9.36 -8.03 4.01
CA GLY A 386 -8.55 -9.18 4.41
C GLY A 386 -8.24 -10.14 3.26
N HIS A 387 -8.21 -9.63 2.02
CA HIS A 387 -7.83 -10.39 0.83
C HIS A 387 -6.33 -10.72 0.82
N THR A 388 -5.95 -11.76 0.10
CA THR A 388 -4.55 -12.14 -0.07
C THR A 388 -3.85 -11.22 -1.07
N LEU A 389 -2.74 -10.62 -0.67
CA LEU A 389 -1.90 -9.79 -1.54
C LEU A 389 -1.26 -10.63 -2.66
N ILE A 390 -1.24 -10.12 -3.90
CA ILE A 390 -0.65 -10.79 -5.07
C ILE A 390 0.62 -10.08 -5.58
N LEU A 391 0.65 -8.75 -5.51
CA LEU A 391 1.73 -7.87 -5.97
C LEU A 391 2.52 -7.33 -4.78
N TYR A 392 3.83 -7.56 -4.81
CA TYR A 392 4.76 -7.04 -3.80
C TYR A 392 5.57 -5.87 -4.37
N ALA A 393 5.99 -4.94 -3.50
CA ALA A 393 6.75 -3.75 -3.90
C ALA A 393 7.97 -4.06 -4.79
N HIS A 394 8.77 -5.09 -4.45
CA HIS A 394 9.99 -5.43 -5.19
C HIS A 394 9.76 -5.86 -6.65
N GLN A 395 8.54 -6.28 -6.98
CA GLN A 395 8.19 -6.69 -8.34
C GLN A 395 7.97 -5.47 -9.25
N ILE A 396 7.83 -4.27 -8.68
CA ILE A 396 7.57 -3.03 -9.42
C ILE A 396 8.90 -2.33 -9.71
N LYS A 397 9.34 -2.42 -10.97
CA LYS A 397 10.56 -1.77 -11.48
C LYS A 397 10.28 -0.43 -12.18
N LEU A 398 9.07 0.10 -12.05
CA LEU A 398 8.60 1.32 -12.72
C LEU A 398 9.09 2.60 -12.02
N ASN A 399 9.25 3.67 -12.81
CA ASN A 399 9.34 5.03 -12.28
C ASN A 399 7.98 5.48 -11.78
N LEU A 400 7.94 6.38 -10.79
CA LEU A 400 6.69 6.98 -10.34
C LEU A 400 5.99 7.74 -11.49
N PRO A 401 4.65 7.84 -11.46
CA PRO A 401 3.89 8.65 -12.42
C PRO A 401 4.35 10.11 -12.44
N CYS A 402 4.16 10.79 -13.56
CA CYS A 402 4.44 12.23 -13.64
C CYS A 402 3.47 13.04 -12.77
N ASN A 403 3.80 14.31 -12.51
CA ASN A 403 2.91 15.23 -11.79
C ASN A 403 1.55 15.33 -12.49
N GLU A 404 0.46 15.40 -11.73
CA GLU A 404 -0.89 15.57 -12.25
C GLU A 404 -1.05 16.89 -13.03
N GLU A 405 -0.30 17.95 -12.70
CA GLU A 405 -0.30 19.19 -13.48
C GLU A 405 0.15 18.96 -14.94
N LEU A 406 1.19 18.15 -15.14
CA LEU A 406 1.66 17.77 -16.47
C LEU A 406 0.68 16.81 -17.16
N TRP A 407 0.03 15.93 -16.39
CA TRP A 407 -0.93 14.95 -16.90
C TRP A 407 -2.27 15.57 -17.34
N GLU A 408 -2.69 16.66 -16.70
CA GLU A 408 -3.91 17.39 -17.03
C GLU A 408 -3.67 18.59 -17.96
N PHE A 409 -2.41 18.81 -18.36
CA PHE A 409 -2.04 19.98 -19.14
C PHE A 409 -2.77 20.04 -20.48
N ASP A 410 -3.44 21.16 -20.72
CA ASP A 410 -3.93 21.56 -22.03
C ASP A 410 -3.10 22.75 -22.55
N ASN A 411 -2.86 22.83 -23.87
CA ASN A 411 -2.06 23.90 -24.51
C ASN A 411 -2.51 25.34 -24.22
N GLN A 412 -3.60 25.52 -23.47
CA GLN A 412 -4.14 26.81 -23.08
C GLN A 412 -3.44 27.39 -21.83
N GLN A 413 -2.82 26.54 -21.00
CA GLN A 413 -2.15 26.96 -19.78
C GLN A 413 -0.64 27.13 -20.00
N SER A 414 0.00 28.08 -19.31
CA SER A 414 1.46 28.19 -19.30
C SER A 414 2.03 27.18 -18.30
N LEU A 415 2.80 26.20 -18.77
CA LEU A 415 3.47 25.26 -17.89
C LEU A 415 4.72 25.90 -17.28
N ASN A 416 4.94 25.72 -15.99
CA ASN A 416 6.19 26.15 -15.34
C ASN A 416 7.37 25.34 -15.91
N GLU A 417 8.45 26.02 -16.32
CA GLU A 417 9.66 25.36 -16.87
C GLU A 417 10.29 24.34 -15.89
N SER A 418 10.07 24.51 -14.58
CA SER A 418 10.49 23.57 -13.55
C SER A 418 9.77 22.22 -13.63
N THR A 419 8.48 22.22 -13.99
CA THR A 419 7.65 21.01 -14.10
C THR A 419 8.07 20.14 -15.30
N LEU A 420 8.61 20.75 -16.36
CA LEU A 420 9.11 20.07 -17.56
C LEU A 420 10.45 19.34 -17.33
N ARG A 421 11.26 19.77 -16.36
CA ARG A 421 12.62 19.24 -16.12
C ARG A 421 12.69 18.17 -15.03
N LEU A 422 11.56 17.82 -14.40
CA LEU A 422 11.52 16.87 -13.28
C LEU A 422 11.68 15.42 -13.74
N LYS A 423 12.81 14.79 -13.37
CA LYS A 423 13.00 13.35 -13.51
C LYS A 423 12.14 12.63 -12.47
N ASN A 424 11.22 11.78 -12.93
CA ASN A 424 10.44 10.94 -12.02
C ASN A 424 11.36 9.85 -11.43
N PRO A 425 11.52 9.78 -10.09
CA PRO A 425 12.37 8.78 -9.46
C PRO A 425 11.76 7.37 -9.58
N LYS A 426 12.61 6.34 -9.48
CA LYS A 426 12.17 4.94 -9.39
C LYS A 426 11.35 4.72 -8.13
N PHE A 427 10.26 3.97 -8.24
CA PHE A 427 9.37 3.68 -7.11
C PHE A 427 10.12 3.12 -5.89
N LEU A 428 10.95 2.09 -6.10
CA LEU A 428 11.71 1.47 -5.01
C LEU A 428 12.74 2.41 -4.39
N ASP A 429 13.40 3.25 -5.19
CA ASP A 429 14.37 4.20 -4.68
C ASP A 429 13.68 5.28 -3.84
N THR A 430 12.51 5.77 -4.27
CA THR A 430 11.70 6.71 -3.49
C THR A 430 11.20 6.07 -2.19
N LEU A 431 10.78 4.80 -2.23
CA LEU A 431 10.34 4.08 -1.03
C LEU A 431 11.48 3.90 -0.02
N LYS A 432 12.70 3.63 -0.49
CA LYS A 432 13.92 3.59 0.35
C LYS A 432 14.23 4.95 0.97
N ARG A 433 14.19 6.02 0.18
CA ARG A 433 14.44 7.39 0.65
C ARG A 433 13.41 7.84 1.69
N LEU A 434 12.14 7.48 1.50
CA LEU A 434 11.08 7.70 2.50
C LEU A 434 11.39 7.01 3.83
N LEU A 435 11.86 5.77 3.77
CA LEU A 435 12.25 4.99 4.96
C LEU A 435 13.51 5.55 5.63
N ASN A 436 14.39 6.20 4.88
CA ASN A 436 15.52 7.01 5.37
C ASN A 436 15.11 8.41 5.85
N ARG A 437 13.81 8.74 5.85
CA ARG A 437 13.24 10.03 6.28
C ARG A 437 13.68 11.23 5.42
N GLU A 438 13.97 11.03 4.14
CA GLU A 438 14.22 12.14 3.23
C GLU A 438 12.91 12.82 2.80
N ARG A 439 12.88 14.16 2.76
CA ARG A 439 11.74 14.91 2.21
C ARG A 439 11.73 14.81 0.68
N ILE A 440 10.60 14.41 0.12
CA ILE A 440 10.43 14.22 -1.32
C ILE A 440 9.10 14.85 -1.74
N GLU A 441 9.15 15.78 -2.70
CA GLU A 441 7.95 16.34 -3.31
C GLU A 441 7.49 15.43 -4.45
N ILE A 442 6.27 14.89 -4.33
CA ILE A 442 5.67 13.98 -5.30
C ILE A 442 4.19 14.28 -5.52
N SER A 443 3.70 13.78 -6.65
CA SER A 443 2.31 13.85 -7.11
C SER A 443 1.32 13.26 -6.08
N ALA A 444 0.06 13.73 -6.08
CA ALA A 444 -0.97 13.28 -5.14
C ALA A 444 -1.27 11.77 -5.29
N PHE A 445 -1.30 11.27 -6.53
CA PHE A 445 -1.46 9.85 -6.79
C PHE A 445 -0.24 9.05 -6.30
N SER A 446 0.98 9.56 -6.54
CA SER A 446 2.22 8.92 -6.10
C SER A 446 2.31 8.78 -4.58
N LYS A 447 1.77 9.73 -3.80
CA LYS A 447 1.69 9.63 -2.33
C LYS A 447 0.90 8.40 -1.89
N LYS A 448 -0.25 8.13 -2.54
CA LYS A 448 -1.07 6.93 -2.29
C LYS A 448 -0.31 5.64 -2.65
N ILE A 449 0.44 5.67 -3.74
CA ILE A 449 1.27 4.53 -4.18
C ILE A 449 2.40 4.23 -3.19
N LEU A 450 3.06 5.25 -2.63
CA LEU A 450 4.08 5.02 -1.60
C LEU A 450 3.49 4.43 -0.32
N LEU A 451 2.31 4.89 0.11
CA LEU A 451 1.61 4.27 1.24
C LEU A 451 1.31 2.80 0.94
N ALA A 452 0.76 2.49 -0.24
CA ALA A 452 0.56 1.09 -0.66
C ALA A 452 1.88 0.30 -0.65
N GLY A 453 2.99 0.89 -1.08
CA GLY A 453 4.34 0.33 -0.96
C GLY A 453 4.68 -0.12 0.45
N LEU A 454 4.51 0.76 1.44
CA LEU A 454 4.73 0.43 2.86
C LEU A 454 3.81 -0.69 3.36
N LEU A 455 2.54 -0.67 2.97
CA LEU A 455 1.58 -1.70 3.35
C LEU A 455 1.92 -3.07 2.73
N THR A 456 2.47 -3.13 1.52
CA THR A 456 2.91 -4.41 0.96
C THR A 456 4.08 -5.02 1.74
N ILE A 457 5.01 -4.19 2.22
CA ILE A 457 6.09 -4.63 3.12
C ILE A 457 5.51 -5.14 4.43
N MET A 458 4.51 -4.43 4.98
CA MET A 458 3.77 -4.87 6.18
C MET A 458 3.17 -6.27 6.00
N PHE A 459 2.41 -6.49 4.91
CA PHE A 459 1.78 -7.79 4.65
C PHE A 459 2.81 -8.90 4.39
N GLN A 460 3.92 -8.58 3.72
CA GLN A 460 5.01 -9.54 3.49
C GLN A 460 5.66 -9.97 4.82
N MET A 461 5.88 -9.03 5.74
CA MET A 461 6.38 -9.34 7.08
C MET A 461 5.38 -10.16 7.89
N GLN A 462 4.09 -9.83 7.86
CA GLN A 462 3.05 -10.65 8.51
C GLN A 462 3.02 -12.09 7.98
N GLN A 463 3.14 -12.26 6.67
CA GLN A 463 3.17 -13.58 6.05
C GLN A 463 4.41 -14.38 6.45
N LYS A 464 5.58 -13.73 6.52
CA LYS A 464 6.83 -14.34 6.97
C LYS A 464 6.74 -14.79 8.43
N ASP A 465 6.21 -13.95 9.31
CA ASP A 465 5.99 -14.29 10.72
C ASP A 465 5.10 -15.53 10.88
N LEU A 466 4.00 -15.59 10.11
CA LEU A 466 3.11 -16.75 10.11
C LEU A 466 3.88 -18.01 9.68
N GLN A 467 4.64 -17.95 8.58
CA GLN A 467 5.46 -19.08 8.11
C GLN A 467 6.50 -19.55 9.13
N LEU A 468 7.17 -18.62 9.83
CA LEU A 468 8.12 -18.97 10.88
C LEU A 468 7.44 -19.61 12.10
N SER A 469 6.26 -19.11 12.47
CA SER A 469 5.47 -19.71 13.56
C SER A 469 5.01 -21.14 13.25
N PHE A 470 4.69 -21.44 11.98
CA PHE A 470 4.37 -22.80 11.54
C PHE A 470 5.57 -23.75 11.62
N LEU A 471 6.80 -23.23 11.49
CA LEU A 471 8.03 -24.01 11.56
C LEU A 471 8.61 -24.10 12.99
N GLU A 472 7.88 -23.59 14.01
CA GLU A 472 8.33 -23.47 15.40
C GLU A 472 9.69 -22.76 15.55
N TRP A 473 10.06 -21.94 14.55
CA TRP A 473 11.31 -21.21 14.55
C TRP A 473 11.11 -19.87 15.24
N ASP A 474 11.17 -19.89 16.57
CA ASP A 474 10.88 -18.73 17.44
C ASP A 474 11.99 -17.65 17.46
N SER A 475 13.06 -17.79 16.68
CA SER A 475 14.29 -17.01 16.89
C SER A 475 14.28 -15.59 16.31
N MET A 476 13.17 -15.11 15.73
CA MET A 476 13.09 -13.78 15.07
C MET A 476 11.74 -13.08 15.36
N LYS A 477 11.23 -13.13 16.59
CA LYS A 477 10.12 -12.27 17.02
C LYS A 477 10.62 -10.84 17.29
N GLU A 478 11.13 -10.18 16.25
CA GLU A 478 11.59 -8.79 16.32
C GLU A 478 10.46 -7.78 16.04
N PRO A 479 10.59 -6.52 16.53
CA PRO A 479 9.54 -5.51 16.54
C PRO A 479 9.38 -4.81 15.18
N TRP A 480 9.33 -5.57 14.07
CA TRP A 480 9.11 -4.99 12.74
C TRP A 480 7.82 -4.17 12.69
N LYS A 481 6.81 -4.53 13.51
CA LYS A 481 5.56 -3.78 13.64
C LYS A 481 5.80 -2.34 14.06
N GLU A 482 6.70 -2.09 15.00
CA GLU A 482 7.03 -0.74 15.46
C GLU A 482 7.80 0.03 14.38
N THR A 483 8.73 -0.64 13.70
CA THR A 483 9.50 -0.07 12.59
C THR A 483 8.59 0.37 11.44
N ILE A 484 7.66 -0.49 11.02
CA ILE A 484 6.71 -0.19 9.94
C ILE A 484 5.66 0.81 10.41
N SER A 485 5.17 0.72 11.66
CA SER A 485 4.25 1.70 12.23
C SER A 485 4.86 3.10 12.18
N LEU A 486 6.13 3.24 12.58
CA LEU A 486 6.86 4.50 12.51
C LEU A 486 7.08 4.96 11.08
N ALA A 487 7.36 4.05 10.14
CA ALA A 487 7.49 4.39 8.72
C ALA A 487 6.18 4.95 8.13
N ILE A 488 5.03 4.39 8.51
CA ILE A 488 3.72 4.89 8.10
C ILE A 488 3.45 6.29 8.70
N ASP A 489 3.89 6.53 9.94
CA ASP A 489 3.80 7.85 10.58
C ASP A 489 4.74 8.89 9.92
N VAL A 490 5.94 8.47 9.53
CA VAL A 490 6.88 9.29 8.72
C VAL A 490 6.25 9.64 7.37
N TRP A 491 5.64 8.67 6.68
CA TRP A 491 4.90 8.93 5.45
C TRP A 491 3.81 9.98 5.66
N ARG A 492 3.01 9.84 6.72
CA ARG A 492 1.93 10.80 7.02
C ARG A 492 2.49 12.21 7.21
N TYR A 493 3.53 12.36 8.03
CA TYR A 493 4.13 13.65 8.34
C TYR A 493 4.77 14.31 7.11
N GLN A 494 5.56 13.55 6.34
CA GLN A 494 6.31 14.10 5.21
C GLN A 494 5.43 14.36 3.98
N MET A 495 4.45 13.50 3.70
CA MET A 495 3.62 13.58 2.50
C MET A 495 2.36 14.42 2.70
N CYS A 496 1.89 14.54 3.96
CA CYS A 496 0.69 15.27 4.35
C CYS A 496 1.01 16.25 5.50
N PRO A 497 1.78 17.33 5.25
CA PRO A 497 2.23 18.25 6.30
C PRO A 497 1.06 18.98 6.98
N LYS A 498 -0.04 19.22 6.26
CA LYS A 498 -1.29 19.80 6.80
C LYS A 498 -2.23 18.74 7.41
N GLY A 499 -1.77 17.48 7.51
CA GLY A 499 -2.54 16.33 8.00
C GLY A 499 -3.30 15.58 6.91
N CYS A 500 -3.86 14.42 7.27
CA CYS A 500 -4.65 13.54 6.40
C CYS A 500 -6.02 14.10 5.99
N CYS A 501 -6.42 15.24 6.58
CA CYS A 501 -7.67 15.94 6.31
C CYS A 501 -7.55 17.01 5.22
N ASP A 502 -6.33 17.38 4.82
CA ASP A 502 -6.09 18.42 3.82
C ASP A 502 -6.38 17.92 2.40
N THR A 503 -7.33 18.58 1.72
CA THR A 503 -7.73 18.22 0.36
C THR A 503 -6.62 18.46 -0.67
N GLN A 504 -5.83 19.54 -0.51
CA GLN A 504 -4.73 19.88 -1.42
C GLN A 504 -3.62 18.82 -1.42
N SER A 505 -3.40 18.18 -0.27
CA SER A 505 -2.44 17.08 -0.14
C SER A 505 -2.91 15.78 -0.82
N ALA A 506 -4.23 15.58 -0.94
CA ALA A 506 -4.85 14.33 -1.35
C ALA A 506 -5.33 14.28 -2.81
N LEU A 507 -5.68 15.44 -3.38
CA LEU A 507 -6.29 15.57 -4.70
C LEU A 507 -5.60 16.67 -5.50
N SER A 508 -5.45 16.44 -6.81
CA SER A 508 -5.12 17.49 -7.78
C SER A 508 -6.37 17.79 -8.60
N THR A 509 -6.87 19.02 -8.53
CA THR A 509 -8.08 19.46 -9.22
C THR A 509 -7.74 20.57 -10.19
N LYS A 510 -8.36 20.57 -11.38
CA LYS A 510 -8.16 21.62 -12.37
C LYS A 510 -8.61 22.99 -11.83
N PRO A 511 -7.85 24.08 -12.07
CA PRO A 511 -8.29 25.43 -11.77
C PRO A 511 -9.65 25.73 -12.43
N GLY A 512 -10.63 26.20 -11.66
CA GLY A 512 -11.98 26.55 -12.14
C GLY A 512 -13.03 25.43 -12.10
N ALA A 513 -12.67 24.19 -11.73
CA ALA A 513 -13.64 23.10 -11.50
C ALA A 513 -14.11 23.01 -10.04
N GLU A 514 -13.66 23.91 -9.16
CA GLU A 514 -13.81 23.82 -7.70
C GLU A 514 -15.28 23.89 -7.24
N ASP A 515 -16.09 24.71 -7.90
CA ASP A 515 -17.50 24.88 -7.55
C ASP A 515 -18.34 23.62 -7.80
N MET A 516 -17.93 22.83 -8.82
CA MET A 516 -18.63 21.61 -9.27
C MET A 516 -18.21 20.35 -8.49
N LEU A 517 -17.24 20.46 -7.57
CA LEU A 517 -16.79 19.32 -6.78
C LEU A 517 -17.85 18.93 -5.74
N PRO A 518 -18.05 17.61 -5.49
CA PRO A 518 -18.78 17.11 -4.33
C PRO A 518 -18.34 17.80 -3.04
N PRO A 519 -19.24 18.04 -2.06
CA PRO A 519 -18.90 18.70 -0.80
C PRO A 519 -17.68 18.09 -0.09
N MET A 520 -17.53 16.75 -0.10
CA MET A 520 -16.42 16.05 0.56
C MET A 520 -15.09 16.05 -0.23
N LEU A 521 -15.08 16.60 -1.45
CA LEU A 521 -13.87 16.80 -2.27
C LEU A 521 -13.47 18.28 -2.34
N LYS A 522 -14.22 19.19 -1.69
CA LYS A 522 -13.89 20.61 -1.65
C LYS A 522 -12.72 20.89 -0.69
N LYS A 523 -12.10 22.05 -0.83
CA LYS A 523 -10.94 22.45 -0.02
C LYS A 523 -11.32 22.74 1.43
N GLU A 524 -12.56 23.15 1.68
CA GLU A 524 -13.08 23.51 3.00
C GLU A 524 -13.47 22.28 3.83
N ASP A 525 -13.63 21.11 3.19
CA ASP A 525 -13.94 19.88 3.89
C ASP A 525 -12.74 19.44 4.74
N SER A 526 -13.00 19.14 6.01
CA SER A 526 -11.99 18.75 6.99
C SER A 526 -11.99 17.25 7.30
N ARG A 527 -12.78 16.45 6.57
CA ARG A 527 -12.87 15.00 6.83
C ARG A 527 -11.62 14.28 6.35
N CYS A 528 -11.38 13.05 6.83
CA CYS A 528 -10.21 12.28 6.42
C CYS A 528 -10.24 11.92 4.92
N LYS A 529 -9.13 12.19 4.20
CA LYS A 529 -8.92 11.78 2.79
C LYS A 529 -8.01 10.57 2.63
N PHE A 530 -7.17 10.29 3.63
CA PHE A 530 -6.24 9.16 3.65
C PHE A 530 -6.68 8.09 4.67
N SER A 531 -7.90 7.56 4.52
CA SER A 531 -8.43 6.51 5.41
C SER A 531 -7.56 5.25 5.43
N LEU A 532 -6.78 5.00 4.37
CA LEU A 532 -5.83 3.90 4.28
C LEU A 532 -4.74 3.95 5.37
N TYR A 533 -4.36 5.15 5.83
CA TYR A 533 -3.39 5.32 6.93
C TYR A 533 -3.88 4.66 8.22
N HIS A 534 -5.13 4.94 8.61
CA HIS A 534 -5.71 4.42 9.85
C HIS A 534 -5.94 2.91 9.78
N ILE A 535 -6.51 2.41 8.68
CA ILE A 535 -6.76 0.97 8.55
C ILE A 535 -5.46 0.16 8.42
N ALA A 536 -4.38 0.73 7.89
CA ALA A 536 -3.07 0.08 7.89
C ALA A 536 -2.57 -0.16 9.31
N GLN A 537 -2.67 0.85 10.18
CA GLN A 537 -2.27 0.73 11.57
C GLN A 537 -3.16 -0.27 12.35
N ILE A 538 -4.44 -0.36 12.00
CA ILE A 538 -5.38 -1.34 12.57
C ILE A 538 -5.05 -2.77 12.11
N SER A 539 -4.95 -2.99 10.80
CA SER A 539 -4.72 -4.31 10.18
C SER A 539 -3.36 -4.92 10.54
N MET A 540 -2.37 -4.09 10.89
CA MET A 540 -1.10 -4.55 11.44
C MET A 540 -1.25 -5.26 12.79
N ARG A 541 -2.29 -4.93 13.55
CA ARG A 541 -2.47 -5.26 14.97
C ARG A 541 -3.59 -6.28 15.21
N ILE A 542 -4.65 -6.23 14.41
CA ILE A 542 -5.76 -7.20 14.46
C ILE A 542 -6.12 -7.65 13.04
N SER A 543 -6.35 -8.96 12.88
CA SER A 543 -6.78 -9.53 11.60
C SER A 543 -8.22 -9.12 11.27
N HIS A 544 -8.51 -8.89 9.98
CA HIS A 544 -9.85 -8.59 9.46
C HIS A 544 -10.90 -9.58 9.96
N TYR A 545 -10.60 -10.87 9.86
CA TYR A 545 -11.52 -11.93 10.26
C TYR A 545 -11.73 -12.01 11.78
N ASP A 546 -10.75 -11.61 12.58
CA ASP A 546 -10.85 -11.74 14.04
C ASP A 546 -11.94 -10.81 14.60
N TYR A 547 -11.96 -9.53 14.21
CA TYR A 547 -12.98 -8.60 14.71
C TYR A 547 -14.37 -8.85 14.07
N ILE A 548 -14.44 -9.28 12.81
CA ILE A 548 -15.73 -9.57 12.13
C ILE A 548 -16.39 -10.83 12.70
N ILE A 549 -15.62 -11.91 12.89
CA ILE A 549 -16.14 -13.12 13.52
C ILE A 549 -16.51 -12.83 14.97
N TYR A 550 -15.67 -12.09 15.70
CA TYR A 550 -15.97 -11.70 17.07
C TYR A 550 -17.25 -10.88 17.19
N ALA A 551 -17.55 -10.02 16.22
CA ALA A 551 -18.81 -9.26 16.12
C ALA A 551 -20.04 -10.14 15.87
N GLY A 552 -19.86 -11.33 15.31
CA GLY A 552 -20.91 -12.34 15.13
C GLY A 552 -21.19 -12.72 13.68
N ALA A 553 -20.28 -12.44 12.74
CA ALA A 553 -20.45 -12.89 11.36
C ALA A 553 -20.51 -14.42 11.28
N PRO A 554 -21.50 -15.02 10.59
CA PRO A 554 -21.73 -16.46 10.62
C PRO A 554 -20.81 -17.24 9.66
N SER A 555 -20.20 -16.59 8.67
CA SER A 555 -19.28 -17.24 7.73
C SER A 555 -18.12 -16.33 7.31
N ARG A 556 -17.02 -16.94 6.84
CA ARG A 556 -15.90 -16.27 6.16
C ARG A 556 -15.77 -16.85 4.76
N MET A 557 -15.78 -16.05 3.69
CA MET A 557 -15.69 -16.55 2.30
C MET A 557 -16.57 -17.80 2.04
N ASN A 558 -17.83 -17.78 2.49
CA ASN A 558 -18.79 -18.89 2.42
C ASN A 558 -18.47 -20.15 3.27
N VAL A 559 -17.47 -20.09 4.15
CA VAL A 559 -17.17 -21.12 5.16
C VAL A 559 -17.81 -20.73 6.49
N SER A 560 -18.78 -21.52 6.96
CA SER A 560 -19.47 -21.28 8.24
C SER A 560 -18.51 -21.35 9.43
N VAL A 561 -18.67 -20.42 10.38
CA VAL A 561 -17.87 -20.38 11.59
C VAL A 561 -18.42 -21.37 12.62
N SER A 562 -17.59 -22.33 13.02
CA SER A 562 -17.88 -23.27 14.11
C SER A 562 -17.73 -22.62 15.48
N SER A 563 -18.39 -23.19 16.51
CA SER A 563 -18.26 -22.71 17.89
C SER A 563 -16.82 -22.79 18.42
N SER A 564 -16.04 -23.79 17.99
CA SER A 564 -14.61 -23.92 18.32
C SER A 564 -13.77 -22.81 17.71
N GLU A 565 -14.03 -22.46 16.44
CA GLU A 565 -13.33 -21.36 15.78
C GLU A 565 -13.66 -20.02 16.42
N TYR A 566 -14.94 -19.79 16.76
CA TYR A 566 -15.33 -18.59 17.48
C TYR A 566 -14.60 -18.49 18.82
N LYS A 567 -14.51 -19.58 19.59
CA LYS A 567 -13.78 -19.59 20.86
C LYS A 567 -12.31 -19.19 20.67
N ALA A 568 -11.65 -19.77 19.67
CA ALA A 568 -10.26 -19.41 19.35
C ALA A 568 -10.10 -17.94 18.92
N VAL A 569 -11.04 -17.41 18.13
CA VAL A 569 -11.08 -15.98 17.77
C VAL A 569 -11.28 -15.12 19.02
N SER A 570 -12.22 -15.47 19.89
CA SER A 570 -12.51 -14.75 21.12
C SER A 570 -11.30 -14.67 22.04
N GLU A 571 -10.57 -15.78 22.22
CA GLU A 571 -9.33 -15.82 23.00
C GLU A 571 -8.26 -14.88 22.42
N ARG A 572 -8.09 -14.89 21.08
CA ARG A 572 -7.16 -13.96 20.41
C ARG A 572 -7.57 -12.50 20.56
N VAL A 573 -8.85 -12.17 20.42
CA VAL A 573 -9.36 -10.79 20.56
C VAL A 573 -9.20 -10.29 21.99
N ILE A 574 -9.48 -11.12 23.00
CA ILE A 574 -9.28 -10.77 24.42
C ILE A 574 -7.79 -10.54 24.70
N ALA A 575 -6.92 -11.44 24.24
CA ALA A 575 -5.47 -11.29 24.39
C ALA A 575 -4.95 -10.03 23.69
N TRP A 576 -5.45 -9.74 22.50
CA TRP A 576 -5.15 -8.52 21.76
C TRP A 576 -5.59 -7.27 22.51
N ALA A 577 -6.83 -7.23 23.00
CA ALA A 577 -7.39 -6.09 23.71
C ALA A 577 -6.69 -5.79 25.05
N GLY A 578 -6.14 -6.82 25.70
CA GLY A 578 -5.29 -6.67 26.89
C GLY A 578 -3.87 -6.18 26.61
N SER A 579 -3.46 -6.08 25.35
CA SER A 579 -2.10 -5.67 24.95
C SER A 579 -2.02 -4.18 24.56
N VAL A 580 -0.81 -3.60 24.60
CA VAL A 580 -0.54 -2.24 24.08
C VAL A 580 -0.88 -2.12 22.58
N SER A 581 -0.77 -3.23 21.85
CA SER A 581 -1.18 -3.31 20.44
C SER A 581 -2.69 -3.13 20.28
N GLY A 582 -3.49 -3.69 21.19
CA GLY A 582 -4.93 -3.48 21.26
C GLY A 582 -5.30 -2.01 21.46
N GLY A 583 -4.70 -1.39 22.48
CA GLY A 583 -4.87 0.03 22.77
C GLY A 583 -4.50 0.92 21.57
N THR A 584 -3.40 0.62 20.89
CA THR A 584 -2.95 1.40 19.73
C THR A 584 -3.89 1.25 18.53
N GLY A 585 -4.33 0.01 18.24
CA GLY A 585 -5.28 -0.27 17.15
C GLY A 585 -6.61 0.44 17.34
N VAL A 586 -7.18 0.40 18.56
CA VAL A 586 -8.45 1.09 18.84
C VAL A 586 -8.31 2.60 18.81
N VAL A 587 -7.15 3.16 19.20
CA VAL A 587 -6.89 4.61 19.10
C VAL A 587 -6.92 5.06 17.65
N HIS A 588 -6.31 4.34 16.71
CA HIS A 588 -6.42 4.67 15.28
C HIS A 588 -7.86 4.61 14.77
N ALA A 589 -8.65 3.65 15.24
CA ALA A 589 -10.07 3.58 14.92
C ALA A 589 -10.82 4.83 15.43
N TYR A 590 -10.58 5.24 16.67
CA TYR A 590 -11.16 6.47 17.24
C TYR A 590 -10.72 7.74 16.52
N LEU A 591 -9.41 7.89 16.26
CA LEU A 591 -8.85 9.04 15.53
C LEU A 591 -9.51 9.18 14.15
N PHE A 592 -9.68 8.07 13.44
CA PHE A 592 -10.37 8.08 12.16
C PHE A 592 -11.85 8.52 12.29
N LEU A 593 -12.58 8.02 13.29
CA LEU A 593 -13.96 8.48 13.52
C LEU A 593 -14.00 9.96 13.90
N PHE A 594 -13.08 10.47 14.72
CA PHE A 594 -13.04 11.89 15.04
C PHE A 594 -12.82 12.74 13.79
N GLU A 595 -11.88 12.37 12.94
CA GLU A 595 -11.61 13.04 11.67
C GLU A 595 -12.81 12.98 10.71
N MET A 596 -13.67 11.96 10.79
CA MET A 596 -14.83 11.81 9.90
C MET A 596 -16.09 12.53 10.39
N PHE A 597 -16.32 12.56 11.70
CA PHE A 597 -17.61 12.92 12.29
C PHE A 597 -17.59 14.20 13.14
N LEU A 598 -16.42 14.68 13.54
CA LEU A 598 -16.30 15.86 14.38
C LEU A 598 -15.44 16.93 13.68
N SER A 599 -15.87 18.18 13.76
CA SER A 599 -15.08 19.28 13.21
C SER A 599 -13.77 19.46 13.99
N PRO A 600 -12.65 19.80 13.32
CA PRO A 600 -11.41 20.10 14.00
C PRO A 600 -11.48 21.40 14.81
N SER A 601 -12.18 22.41 14.30
CA SER A 601 -12.19 23.76 14.90
C SER A 601 -13.21 23.91 16.03
N ASN A 602 -14.33 23.18 15.99
CA ASN A 602 -15.38 23.27 17.00
C ASN A 602 -15.97 21.89 17.28
N GLU A 603 -15.82 21.41 18.51
CA GLU A 603 -16.27 20.07 18.94
C GLU A 603 -17.79 19.89 18.88
N ASP A 604 -18.56 20.97 18.97
CA ASP A 604 -20.02 20.93 18.93
C ASP A 604 -20.53 20.73 17.49
N ILE A 605 -19.70 21.00 16.49
CA ILE A 605 -20.06 20.80 15.09
C ILE A 605 -19.83 19.33 14.71
N THR A 606 -20.93 18.64 14.48
CA THR A 606 -20.95 17.24 14.04
C THR A 606 -21.25 17.15 12.54
N TYR A 607 -20.59 16.21 11.88
CA TYR A 607 -20.82 15.91 10.48
C TYR A 607 -21.80 14.75 10.35
N ARG A 608 -22.96 15.00 9.73
CA ARG A 608 -23.84 13.92 9.26
C ARG A 608 -23.14 13.16 8.13
N TYR A 609 -23.28 11.85 8.15
CA TYR A 609 -22.65 10.96 7.20
C TYR A 609 -23.69 10.05 6.56
N ASN A 610 -23.61 9.95 5.25
CA ASN A 610 -24.37 8.99 4.46
C ASN A 610 -23.36 8.22 3.60
N PRO A 611 -23.29 6.89 3.73
CA PRO A 611 -22.30 6.10 3.01
C PRO A 611 -22.56 6.07 1.49
N ASN A 612 -23.78 6.39 1.03
CA ASN A 612 -24.13 6.49 -0.40
C ASN A 612 -23.58 7.77 -1.05
N HIS A 613 -23.27 8.81 -0.26
CA HIS A 613 -22.75 10.09 -0.76
C HIS A 613 -21.22 10.20 -0.64
N ASP A 614 -20.55 9.15 -0.18
CA ASP A 614 -19.11 9.15 0.05
C ASP A 614 -18.33 8.98 -1.27
N PRO A 615 -17.56 10.00 -1.73
CA PRO A 615 -16.81 9.92 -2.98
C PRO A 615 -15.55 9.04 -2.91
N PHE A 616 -15.11 8.62 -1.71
CA PHE A 616 -13.92 7.78 -1.54
C PHE A 616 -14.33 6.30 -1.47
N LEU A 617 -13.98 5.54 -2.51
CA LEU A 617 -14.45 4.18 -2.77
C LEU A 617 -14.43 3.25 -1.54
N HIS A 618 -13.30 3.18 -0.84
CA HIS A 618 -13.10 2.26 0.28
C HIS A 618 -13.42 2.85 1.66
N ARG A 619 -13.67 4.17 1.75
CA ARG A 619 -13.77 4.87 3.04
C ARG A 619 -14.95 4.38 3.88
N LYS A 620 -16.10 4.14 3.24
CA LYS A 620 -17.29 3.54 3.88
C LYS A 620 -17.03 2.18 4.53
N ASN A 621 -16.27 1.32 3.85
CA ASN A 621 -15.91 -0.02 4.38
C ASN A 621 -14.88 0.08 5.52
N ILE A 622 -13.97 1.07 5.45
CA ILE A 622 -13.01 1.35 6.53
C ILE A 622 -13.73 1.88 7.78
N ILE A 623 -14.78 2.69 7.63
CA ILE A 623 -15.63 3.14 8.75
C ILE A 623 -16.27 1.94 9.43
N ALA A 624 -16.85 1.01 8.66
CA ALA A 624 -17.41 -0.21 9.22
C ALA A 624 -16.36 -1.02 9.99
N SER A 625 -15.17 -1.19 9.42
CA SER A 625 -14.05 -1.89 10.07
C SER A 625 -13.63 -1.22 11.37
N ALA A 626 -13.48 0.12 11.39
CA ALA A 626 -13.12 0.89 12.57
C ALA A 626 -14.16 0.73 13.71
N LEU A 627 -15.45 0.74 13.38
CA LEU A 627 -16.52 0.52 14.34
C LEU A 627 -16.51 -0.88 14.94
N LEU A 628 -16.29 -1.91 14.11
CA LEU A 628 -16.21 -3.29 14.59
C LEU A 628 -14.97 -3.51 15.46
N VAL A 629 -13.86 -2.83 15.18
CA VAL A 629 -12.65 -2.86 16.03
C VAL A 629 -12.90 -2.18 17.38
N ILE A 630 -13.58 -1.03 17.39
CA ILE A 630 -13.99 -0.35 18.64
C ILE A 630 -14.93 -1.25 19.45
N PHE A 631 -15.91 -1.87 18.80
CA PHE A 631 -16.80 -2.85 19.43
C PHE A 631 -16.00 -4.01 20.02
N ALA A 632 -15.13 -4.65 19.23
CA ALA A 632 -14.35 -5.80 19.67
C ALA A 632 -13.48 -5.47 20.89
N TYR A 633 -12.81 -4.31 20.89
CA TYR A 633 -11.97 -3.86 21.99
C TYR A 633 -12.75 -3.53 23.26
N ASN A 634 -13.81 -2.73 23.16
CA ASN A 634 -14.56 -2.31 24.34
C ASN A 634 -15.44 -3.44 24.91
N PHE A 635 -16.08 -4.23 24.04
CA PHE A 635 -16.91 -5.35 24.48
C PHE A 635 -16.08 -6.47 25.13
N SER A 636 -14.89 -6.77 24.60
CA SER A 636 -14.00 -7.77 25.23
C SER A 636 -13.43 -7.34 26.59
N THR A 637 -13.24 -6.03 26.81
CA THR A 637 -12.63 -5.52 28.05
C THR A 637 -13.65 -5.14 29.13
N ARG A 638 -14.87 -4.72 28.75
CA ARG A 638 -15.88 -4.20 29.69
C ARG A 638 -17.22 -4.92 29.62
N GLY A 639 -17.44 -5.78 28.64
CA GLY A 639 -18.71 -6.49 28.46
C GLY A 639 -19.86 -5.61 27.96
N PRO A 640 -21.12 -6.00 28.21
CA PRO A 640 -22.30 -5.29 27.74
C PRO A 640 -22.51 -3.93 28.42
N GLU A 641 -23.33 -3.08 27.79
CA GLU A 641 -23.78 -1.79 28.31
C GLU A 641 -24.86 -1.97 29.37
N ASN A 642 -25.82 -2.85 29.08
CA ASN A 642 -26.99 -3.20 29.90
C ASN A 642 -27.36 -4.67 29.66
N ASP A 643 -28.15 -5.26 30.55
CA ASP A 643 -28.71 -6.62 30.42
C ASP A 643 -30.25 -6.57 30.32
N ILE A 644 -30.78 -5.83 29.33
CA ILE A 644 -32.23 -5.59 29.13
C ILE A 644 -32.79 -6.45 27.98
N TYR A 645 -31.93 -7.12 27.22
CA TYR A 645 -32.35 -7.89 26.05
C TYR A 645 -33.24 -9.09 26.42
N GLU A 646 -34.49 -9.07 25.94
CA GLU A 646 -35.43 -10.19 26.04
C GLU A 646 -35.58 -10.89 24.68
N VAL A 647 -35.42 -12.22 24.66
CA VAL A 647 -35.54 -13.03 23.44
C VAL A 647 -36.98 -12.99 22.91
N GLY A 648 -37.18 -12.54 21.67
CA GLY A 648 -38.47 -12.63 20.97
C GLY A 648 -39.35 -11.37 21.03
N LYS A 649 -39.00 -10.33 21.79
CA LYS A 649 -39.58 -8.99 21.60
C LYS A 649 -38.75 -8.24 20.56
N SER A 650 -39.34 -7.85 19.43
CA SER A 650 -38.70 -6.83 18.60
C SER A 650 -38.67 -5.55 19.43
N ILE A 651 -37.51 -5.18 19.92
CA ILE A 651 -37.36 -3.90 20.57
C ILE A 651 -37.51 -2.85 19.46
N GLU A 652 -38.71 -2.28 19.29
CA GLU A 652 -38.95 -1.17 18.35
C GLU A 652 -37.99 0.01 18.61
N TYR A 653 -37.47 0.10 19.83
CA TYR A 653 -36.53 1.12 20.29
C TYR A 653 -35.39 0.56 21.15
N TYR A 654 -34.19 0.46 20.62
CA TYR A 654 -33.00 0.14 21.42
C TYR A 654 -32.68 1.29 22.38
N PRO A 655 -32.66 1.07 23.71
CA PRO A 655 -32.35 2.12 24.68
C PRO A 655 -30.84 2.34 24.79
N GLU A 656 -30.40 3.57 24.49
CA GLU A 656 -29.01 4.02 24.67
C GLU A 656 -28.82 4.81 25.98
N LYS A 657 -27.67 4.61 26.66
CA LYS A 657 -27.24 5.50 27.76
C LYS A 657 -26.72 6.85 27.27
N GLU A 658 -26.23 6.91 26.03
CA GLU A 658 -25.59 8.08 25.45
C GLU A 658 -25.78 8.09 23.93
N ASP A 659 -25.99 9.28 23.34
CA ASP A 659 -26.04 9.45 21.89
C ASP A 659 -24.67 9.16 21.23
N GLY A 660 -24.68 8.70 19.97
CA GLY A 660 -23.46 8.34 19.25
C GLY A 660 -22.47 9.48 19.07
N TYR A 661 -22.93 10.71 18.80
CA TYR A 661 -22.05 11.86 18.69
C TYR A 661 -21.53 12.32 20.04
N SER A 662 -22.39 12.34 21.07
CA SER A 662 -21.99 12.64 22.45
C SER A 662 -20.93 11.67 22.96
N TYR A 663 -21.08 10.37 22.65
CA TYR A 663 -20.07 9.35 22.93
C TYR A 663 -18.72 9.71 22.30
N LEU A 664 -18.68 10.00 21.00
CA LEU A 664 -17.43 10.38 20.31
C LEU A 664 -16.80 11.65 20.89
N GLN A 665 -17.61 12.69 21.16
CA GLN A 665 -17.14 13.93 21.79
C GLN A 665 -16.52 13.66 23.16
N ARG A 666 -17.15 12.82 23.98
CA ARG A 666 -16.64 12.48 25.32
C ARG A 666 -15.31 11.72 25.25
N ILE A 667 -15.18 10.74 24.35
CA ILE A 667 -13.90 10.03 24.16
C ILE A 667 -12.83 11.00 23.64
N ARG A 668 -13.17 11.86 22.67
CA ARG A 668 -12.25 12.89 22.15
C ARG A 668 -11.77 13.85 23.25
N LYS A 669 -12.69 14.35 24.08
CA LYS A 669 -12.37 15.20 25.25
C LYS A 669 -11.44 14.51 26.24
N ALA A 670 -11.59 13.19 26.43
CA ALA A 670 -10.68 12.44 27.29
C ALA A 670 -9.25 12.38 26.73
N PHE A 671 -9.08 12.29 25.41
CA PHE A 671 -7.75 12.35 24.78
C PHE A 671 -7.17 13.78 24.77
N LEU A 672 -8.00 14.80 24.56
CA LEU A 672 -7.57 16.21 24.55
C LEU A 672 -7.09 16.72 25.90
N LYS A 673 -7.56 16.15 27.02
CA LYS A 673 -7.09 16.51 28.37
C LYS A 673 -5.61 16.22 28.59
N GLU A 674 -5.04 15.30 27.80
CA GLU A 674 -3.69 14.79 28.00
C GLU A 674 -2.70 15.42 27.01
N ASP A 675 -3.08 15.53 25.73
CA ASP A 675 -2.21 16.06 24.67
C ASP A 675 -3.05 16.51 23.45
N LYS A 676 -2.43 17.21 22.48
CA LYS A 676 -3.15 17.76 21.31
C LYS A 676 -3.71 16.67 20.39
N LEU A 677 -4.97 16.72 19.98
CA LEU A 677 -5.55 15.65 19.14
C LEU A 677 -5.32 15.85 17.63
N HIS A 678 -5.13 17.09 17.19
CA HIS A 678 -4.91 17.41 15.79
C HIS A 678 -3.48 17.07 15.39
N LEU A 679 -3.35 15.92 14.73
CA LEU A 679 -2.09 15.41 14.21
C LEU A 679 -1.42 16.33 13.15
N SER A 680 -2.03 17.46 12.81
CA SER A 680 -1.49 18.54 11.95
C SER A 680 -0.70 19.60 12.73
N GLU A 681 -0.79 19.62 14.06
CA GLU A 681 -0.10 20.60 14.92
C GLU A 681 1.22 20.07 15.50
N TYR A 682 1.65 18.88 15.07
CA TYR A 682 2.83 18.22 15.60
C TYR A 682 4.07 18.46 14.75
N GLU A 683 5.17 18.73 15.44
CA GLU A 683 6.44 19.14 14.84
C GLU A 683 7.25 17.95 14.27
N ASP A 684 7.05 16.72 14.78
CA ASP A 684 7.80 15.51 14.38
C ASP A 684 6.95 14.22 14.36
N SER A 685 7.26 13.35 13.39
CA SER A 685 6.79 11.97 13.25
C SER A 685 6.97 11.11 14.51
N TYR A 686 8.08 11.25 15.25
CA TYR A 686 8.32 10.51 16.48
C TYR A 686 7.37 10.95 17.61
N TYR A 687 7.04 12.24 17.64
CA TYR A 687 6.10 12.77 18.61
C TYR A 687 4.69 12.22 18.38
N ILE A 688 4.22 12.24 17.11
CA ILE A 688 2.96 11.59 16.71
C ILE A 688 2.90 10.14 17.20
N HIS A 689 3.95 9.38 16.91
CA HIS A 689 4.04 7.97 17.23
C HIS A 689 3.96 7.71 18.75
N ASN A 690 4.64 8.53 19.55
CA ASN A 690 4.61 8.42 21.01
C ASN A 690 3.28 8.89 21.62
N THR A 691 2.67 9.93 21.06
CA THR A 691 1.36 10.40 21.55
C THR A 691 0.28 9.34 21.34
N ILE A 692 0.29 8.64 20.21
CA ILE A 692 -0.63 7.51 19.98
C ILE A 692 -0.44 6.43 21.05
N LYS A 693 0.80 6.12 21.43
CA LYS A 693 1.09 5.18 22.52
C LYS A 693 0.61 5.67 23.89
N LYS A 694 0.71 6.98 24.17
CA LYS A 694 0.11 7.56 25.39
C LYS A 694 -1.41 7.36 25.39
N TYR A 695 -2.08 7.68 24.28
CA TYR A 695 -3.52 7.47 24.13
C TYR A 695 -3.93 6.00 24.27
N ALA A 696 -3.09 5.07 23.80
CA ALA A 696 -3.32 3.63 23.96
C ALA A 696 -3.34 3.19 25.44
N ASN A 697 -2.56 3.85 26.32
CA ASN A 697 -2.61 3.58 27.75
C ASN A 697 -3.83 4.22 28.42
N ILE A 698 -4.22 5.42 27.96
CA ILE A 698 -5.35 6.17 28.50
C ILE A 698 -6.68 5.52 28.12
N VAL A 699 -6.80 5.00 26.89
CA VAL A 699 -8.07 4.47 26.38
C VAL A 699 -8.61 3.39 27.31
N ALA A 700 -7.76 2.57 27.93
CA ALA A 700 -8.16 1.55 28.91
C ALA A 700 -8.85 2.11 30.18
N ASN A 701 -8.61 3.37 30.54
CA ASN A 701 -9.10 3.99 31.77
C ASN A 701 -10.28 4.94 31.56
N ILE A 702 -10.68 5.23 30.31
CA ILE A 702 -11.81 6.14 30.05
C ILE A 702 -13.12 5.49 30.56
N PRO A 703 -13.91 6.19 31.39
CA PRO A 703 -15.18 5.67 31.92
C PRO A 703 -16.25 5.59 30.84
N GLY A 704 -17.22 4.69 30.98
CA GLY A 704 -18.39 4.60 30.09
C GLY A 704 -18.07 4.25 28.63
N ARG A 705 -16.94 3.61 28.35
CA ARG A 705 -16.59 3.20 26.97
C ARG A 705 -17.47 2.08 26.42
N ASN A 706 -18.07 1.27 27.30
CA ASN A 706 -19.04 0.25 26.95
C ASN A 706 -20.41 0.83 26.54
N ASN A 707 -20.65 2.15 26.68
CA ASN A 707 -21.87 2.84 26.24
C ASN A 707 -21.92 2.99 24.71
N MET A 708 -21.82 1.88 23.98
CA MET A 708 -21.66 1.87 22.52
C MET A 708 -22.97 1.79 21.75
N VAL A 709 -24.11 1.55 22.41
CA VAL A 709 -25.40 1.35 21.72
C VAL A 709 -25.74 2.56 20.84
N GLY A 710 -25.62 3.79 21.36
CA GLY A 710 -25.89 5.00 20.58
C GLY A 710 -24.97 5.16 19.37
N LEU A 711 -23.67 4.86 19.52
CA LEU A 711 -22.71 4.89 18.41
C LEU A 711 -23.06 3.87 17.33
N LEU A 712 -23.30 2.61 17.71
CA LEU A 712 -23.66 1.56 16.77
C LEU A 712 -25.01 1.84 16.09
N LYS A 713 -25.98 2.43 16.81
CA LYS A 713 -27.30 2.80 16.29
C LYS A 713 -27.21 3.85 15.19
N LEU A 714 -26.32 4.84 15.34
CA LEU A 714 -26.06 5.86 14.32
C LEU A 714 -25.62 5.24 12.99
N PHE A 715 -24.73 4.25 13.04
CA PHE A 715 -24.23 3.58 11.84
C PHE A 715 -25.17 2.50 11.32
N TYR A 716 -25.89 1.79 12.20
CA TYR A 716 -26.97 0.91 11.80
C TYR A 716 -27.98 1.67 10.93
N ASN A 717 -28.47 2.83 11.39
CA ASN A 717 -29.43 3.64 10.63
C ASN A 717 -28.84 4.16 9.31
N SER A 718 -27.55 4.50 9.29
CA SER A 718 -26.88 5.01 8.09
C SER A 718 -26.66 3.92 7.02
N PHE A 719 -26.26 2.71 7.44
CA PHE A 719 -25.96 1.58 6.56
C PHE A 719 -27.21 0.75 6.20
N LYS A 720 -28.28 0.84 6.99
CA LYS A 720 -29.56 0.18 6.67
C LYS A 720 -30.14 0.65 5.34
N ASN A 721 -29.89 1.90 4.97
CA ASN A 721 -30.32 2.51 3.71
C ASN A 721 -29.21 2.46 2.63
N SER A 722 -28.20 1.60 2.80
CA SER A 722 -27.18 1.40 1.77
C SER A 722 -27.77 0.68 0.56
N GLU A 723 -27.41 1.15 -0.63
CA GLU A 723 -27.94 0.63 -1.91
C GLU A 723 -27.15 -0.56 -2.44
N TRP A 724 -26.12 -0.98 -1.71
CA TRP A 724 -25.34 -2.18 -2.01
C TRP A 724 -25.45 -3.16 -0.85
N GLU A 725 -25.46 -4.44 -1.21
CA GLU A 725 -25.74 -5.56 -0.32
C GLU A 725 -24.77 -5.62 0.87
N ILE A 726 -23.46 -5.45 0.64
CA ILE A 726 -22.45 -5.51 1.70
C ILE A 726 -22.68 -4.41 2.77
N GLY A 727 -23.13 -3.23 2.36
CA GLY A 727 -23.46 -2.15 3.29
C GLY A 727 -24.63 -2.54 4.19
N TYR A 728 -25.64 -3.16 3.58
CA TYR A 728 -26.78 -3.70 4.29
C TYR A 728 -26.38 -4.85 5.23
N GLU A 729 -25.48 -5.74 4.83
CA GLU A 729 -24.91 -6.80 5.70
C GLU A 729 -24.19 -6.21 6.92
N TYR A 730 -23.39 -5.15 6.73
CA TYR A 730 -22.78 -4.43 7.86
C TYR A 730 -23.84 -3.84 8.79
N SER A 731 -24.96 -3.34 8.27
CA SER A 731 -26.07 -2.87 9.08
C SER A 731 -26.64 -3.98 9.97
N LYS A 732 -26.86 -5.18 9.43
CA LYS A 732 -27.31 -6.35 10.20
C LYS A 732 -26.29 -6.76 11.25
N LEU A 733 -25.01 -6.69 10.94
CA LEU A 733 -23.94 -6.97 11.91
C LEU A 733 -23.91 -5.92 13.04
N PHE A 734 -24.09 -4.63 12.73
CA PHE A 734 -24.22 -3.58 13.75
C PHE A 734 -25.44 -3.80 14.63
N ARG A 735 -26.58 -4.21 14.06
CA ARG A 735 -27.77 -4.61 14.83
C ARG A 735 -27.44 -5.74 15.81
N ASN A 736 -26.74 -6.78 15.35
CA ASN A 736 -26.30 -7.87 16.25
C ASN A 736 -25.37 -7.36 17.36
N CYS A 737 -24.44 -6.45 17.07
CA CYS A 737 -23.59 -5.83 18.08
C CYS A 737 -24.38 -5.00 19.09
N ILE A 738 -25.42 -4.25 18.66
CA ILE A 738 -26.33 -3.50 19.54
C ILE A 738 -27.03 -4.46 20.49
N GLU A 739 -27.65 -5.52 19.96
CA GLU A 739 -28.37 -6.51 20.77
C GLU A 739 -27.44 -7.19 21.79
N ARG A 740 -26.18 -7.46 21.42
CA ARG A 740 -25.16 -7.99 22.33
C ARG A 740 -24.74 -7.00 23.40
N CYS A 741 -24.60 -5.71 23.07
CA CYS A 741 -24.40 -4.67 24.08
C CYS A 741 -25.58 -4.54 25.06
N LEU A 742 -26.77 -4.98 24.67
CA LEU A 742 -27.96 -5.00 25.52
C LEU A 742 -28.17 -6.33 26.27
N GLY A 743 -27.26 -7.31 26.14
CA GLY A 743 -27.30 -8.56 26.90
C GLY A 743 -27.69 -9.82 26.10
N LYS A 744 -27.81 -9.74 24.78
CA LYS A 744 -28.08 -10.93 23.93
C LYS A 744 -26.99 -11.99 24.09
N GLN A 745 -27.40 -13.19 24.49
CA GLN A 745 -26.51 -14.34 24.70
C GLN A 745 -26.07 -15.01 23.39
N SER A 746 -26.94 -15.02 22.37
CA SER A 746 -26.59 -15.58 21.06
C SER A 746 -25.62 -14.66 20.32
N ILE A 747 -24.50 -15.25 19.91
CA ILE A 747 -23.36 -14.51 19.36
C ILE A 747 -23.52 -14.22 17.86
N GLN A 748 -24.01 -15.20 17.11
CA GLN A 748 -24.03 -15.17 15.65
C GLN A 748 -25.24 -14.40 15.10
N CYS A 749 -24.98 -13.62 14.05
CA CYS A 749 -25.98 -12.95 13.23
C CYS A 749 -26.40 -13.89 12.09
N MET A 750 -27.36 -14.77 12.36
CA MET A 750 -27.77 -15.81 11.40
C MET A 750 -28.38 -15.24 10.12
N ASP A 751 -29.02 -14.07 10.20
CA ASP A 751 -29.64 -13.39 9.07
C ASP A 751 -28.68 -12.47 8.31
N MET A 752 -27.39 -12.42 8.67
CA MET A 752 -26.43 -11.49 8.05
C MET A 752 -26.44 -11.55 6.52
N TYR A 753 -26.49 -12.76 5.95
CA TYR A 753 -26.45 -13.01 4.50
C TYR A 753 -27.82 -13.41 3.91
N SER A 754 -28.91 -13.17 4.64
CA SER A 754 -30.25 -13.37 4.09
C SER A 754 -30.60 -12.24 3.11
N ASN A 755 -31.14 -12.61 1.96
CA ASN A 755 -31.52 -11.69 0.88
C ASN A 755 -32.85 -10.96 1.14
N ASP A 756 -33.36 -10.95 2.38
CA ASP A 756 -34.71 -10.46 2.72
C ASP A 756 -34.98 -8.97 2.40
N ALA A 757 -34.02 -8.25 1.81
CA ALA A 757 -34.08 -6.82 1.55
C ALA A 757 -33.73 -6.38 0.12
N PHE A 758 -33.47 -7.31 -0.82
CA PHE A 758 -33.20 -6.98 -2.23
C PHE A 758 -34.14 -7.70 -3.20
#